data_AF-A0AAV6UEV7-F1
#
_entry.id   AF-A0AAV6UEV7-F1
#
_cell.length_a   1.000
_cell.length_b   1.000
_cell.length_c   1.000
_cell.angle_alpha   90.00
_cell.angle_beta   90.00
_cell.angle_gamma   90.00
#
_symmetry.space_group_name_H-M   'P 1'
#
loop_
_entity.id
_entity.type
_entity.pdbx_description
1 polymer ?
#
loop_
_entity_poly.entity_id
_entity_poly.type
_entity_poly.pdbx_seq_one_letter_code
_entity_poly.pdbx_strand_id
1 'polypeptide(L)'
;MMPKLCMLKNRFILINTLVLLTKLIDCILSEVITASENQIALLPCTSALALSRSHAKPTLLRWFHSDHHKPIYTLDVRLTNQLTLALNRSAINAKHFPSPDFEGRLYLQLHSSPLTLRIDPVLYGDSGKYSCRVDFKRRRSLVSSVELEVVVPPKEVIIHDQNGRELKGVFGPFNLRETIILTCEAVGGKPSPLLSWSGTFDNSSGDFKVDNTNHSASLHIPCIKREYQWTHLTCTAFNSNITVSKSITVTLEVNLPPLTVTLEKNLEPPLFESQTLTVTCQSNGSHPKAHIRWFLDGFAVASKEIISDGGNIVTSYHKRKVTAADNGKTLECFITNLSISSYFEKRSYFIEVYYKAKVKTSIMKNSNNSVEEGTSITIACSVSSNPKVHQKTWYFDGKAITNSSFMLNKYGNVFIPCLKRTQAGTYTCNASNSEGYSSSSIYLDIKYAPVCKQIEISANDQGRQKTGDISHVTCSLYSNPVTNVTFYWMARNSSSNHSWTTGRDSHAEVWREGDLIELLCWGENEIGMQKVPCRLKIPRGKTKGLYYFEVIVIVCFTVIFSLIVLWVIIRKTCCLNNSETNSARRKNRTENRCSEMLNNCVKSSNTATETECLSTLLIADQVNGAGKERNMHKIFPLEEKESCRRLLAEKVALRCTPNDRTRRIKSSQF
;
A
#
# COMPACT_ATOMS: atom_id res chain seq x y z
N MET A 1 113.58 -58.89 -29.43
CA MET A 1 113.46 -57.53 -30.01
C MET A 1 112.16 -57.40 -30.81
N MET A 2 110.99 -57.53 -30.17
CA MET A 2 109.67 -57.24 -30.77
C MET A 2 108.62 -57.13 -29.63
N PRO A 3 108.52 -55.96 -28.97
CA PRO A 3 107.16 -55.46 -28.68
C PRO A 3 107.02 -53.91 -28.73
N LYS A 4 108.04 -53.18 -29.21
CA LYS A 4 107.98 -51.70 -29.30
C LYS A 4 107.46 -51.15 -30.64
N LEU A 5 107.27 -51.99 -31.66
CA LEU A 5 106.79 -51.54 -32.98
C LEU A 5 105.25 -51.49 -33.12
N CYS A 6 104.49 -52.17 -32.26
CA CYS A 6 103.02 -52.27 -32.41
C CYS A 6 102.27 -51.08 -31.78
N MET A 7 102.79 -50.51 -30.68
CA MET A 7 102.16 -49.36 -30.00
C MET A 7 102.34 -48.02 -30.74
N LEU A 8 103.44 -47.84 -31.49
CA LEU A 8 103.64 -46.64 -32.31
C LEU A 8 102.77 -46.65 -33.58
N LYS A 9 102.51 -47.82 -34.17
CA LYS A 9 101.68 -47.94 -35.38
C LYS A 9 100.22 -47.61 -35.08
N ASN A 10 99.67 -48.06 -33.95
CA ASN A 10 98.27 -47.76 -33.57
C ASN A 10 98.04 -46.31 -33.13
N ARG A 11 99.00 -45.65 -32.44
CA ARG A 11 98.89 -44.21 -32.15
C ARG A 11 99.02 -43.33 -33.41
N PHE A 12 99.87 -43.71 -34.37
CA PHE A 12 99.97 -43.00 -35.65
C PHE A 12 98.70 -43.15 -36.51
N ILE A 13 98.06 -44.32 -36.48
CA ILE A 13 96.80 -44.57 -37.21
C ILE A 13 95.65 -43.80 -36.55
N LEU A 14 95.54 -43.76 -35.23
CA LEU A 14 94.52 -42.97 -34.52
C LEU A 14 94.67 -41.47 -34.70
N ILE A 15 95.90 -40.93 -34.66
CA ILE A 15 96.14 -39.50 -34.86
C ILE A 15 95.89 -39.12 -36.33
N ASN A 16 96.32 -39.93 -37.30
CA ASN A 16 96.05 -39.65 -38.71
C ASN A 16 94.58 -39.82 -39.08
N THR A 17 93.84 -40.75 -38.47
CA THR A 17 92.39 -40.90 -38.70
C THR A 17 91.59 -39.80 -38.01
N LEU A 18 91.99 -39.33 -36.82
CA LEU A 18 91.38 -38.16 -36.16
C LEU A 18 91.67 -36.86 -36.93
N VAL A 19 92.88 -36.69 -37.48
CA VAL A 19 93.24 -35.56 -38.35
C VAL A 19 92.57 -35.65 -39.72
N LEU A 20 92.34 -36.86 -40.25
CA LEU A 20 91.51 -37.04 -41.45
C LEU A 20 90.05 -36.72 -41.16
N LEU A 21 89.51 -37.15 -40.01
CA LEU A 21 88.15 -36.86 -39.60
C LEU A 21 87.95 -35.36 -39.36
N THR A 22 88.87 -34.66 -38.68
CA THR A 22 88.76 -33.21 -38.49
C THR A 22 88.93 -32.44 -39.80
N LYS A 23 89.81 -32.91 -40.72
CA LYS A 23 89.90 -32.36 -42.08
C LYS A 23 88.69 -32.70 -42.97
N LEU A 24 88.00 -33.81 -42.73
CA LEU A 24 86.75 -34.19 -43.41
C LEU A 24 85.56 -33.40 -42.84
N ILE A 25 85.53 -33.14 -41.54
CA ILE A 25 84.52 -32.33 -40.86
C ILE A 25 84.64 -30.86 -41.28
N ASP A 26 85.85 -30.31 -41.39
CA ASP A 26 86.11 -28.96 -41.95
C ASP A 26 85.80 -28.85 -43.46
N CYS A 27 85.62 -29.97 -44.17
CA CYS A 27 85.35 -29.99 -45.60
C CYS A 27 83.86 -30.17 -45.95
N ILE A 28 82.98 -30.42 -44.96
CA ILE A 28 81.58 -30.82 -45.19
C ILE A 28 80.54 -29.80 -44.68
N LEU A 29 80.87 -28.86 -43.78
CA LEU A 29 79.92 -27.77 -43.47
C LEU A 29 79.99 -26.67 -44.53
N SER A 30 79.04 -26.66 -45.46
CA SER A 30 78.71 -25.40 -46.15
C SER A 30 78.11 -24.44 -45.13
N GLU A 31 78.64 -23.22 -45.06
CA GLU A 31 78.07 -22.14 -44.25
C GLU A 31 76.63 -21.86 -44.73
N VAL A 32 75.66 -21.75 -43.83
CA VAL A 32 74.26 -21.42 -44.15
C VAL A 32 73.99 -19.99 -43.70
N ILE A 33 73.50 -19.16 -44.60
CA ILE A 33 73.15 -17.77 -44.34
C ILE A 33 71.66 -17.59 -44.56
N THR A 34 70.96 -17.13 -43.52
CA THR A 34 69.53 -16.84 -43.59
C THR A 34 69.31 -15.35 -43.85
N ALA A 35 68.51 -15.00 -44.85
CA ALA A 35 68.12 -13.62 -45.13
C ALA A 35 66.59 -13.51 -45.29
N SER A 36 66.02 -12.39 -44.85
CA SER A 36 64.60 -12.10 -45.10
C SER A 36 64.43 -11.57 -46.52
N GLU A 37 63.33 -11.95 -47.17
CA GLU A 37 62.91 -11.34 -48.43
C GLU A 37 62.82 -9.82 -48.31
N ASN A 38 63.23 -9.10 -49.37
CA ASN A 38 63.35 -7.65 -49.45
C ASN A 38 64.38 -7.01 -48.51
N GLN A 39 65.25 -7.80 -47.88
CA GLN A 39 66.42 -7.31 -47.15
C GLN A 39 67.72 -7.59 -47.91
N ILE A 40 68.85 -7.41 -47.24
CA ILE A 40 70.20 -7.57 -47.80
C ILE A 40 70.78 -8.90 -47.31
N ALA A 41 71.33 -9.71 -48.22
CA ALA A 41 72.17 -10.85 -47.88
C ALA A 41 73.64 -10.53 -48.18
N LEU A 42 74.54 -10.95 -47.29
CA LEU A 42 75.99 -10.83 -47.47
C LEU A 42 76.62 -12.22 -47.45
N LEU A 43 77.09 -12.69 -48.60
CA LEU A 43 77.64 -14.03 -48.76
C LEU A 43 79.19 -13.98 -48.73
N PRO A 44 79.87 -14.55 -47.73
CA PRO A 44 81.31 -14.49 -47.59
C PRO A 44 82.02 -15.44 -48.56
N CYS A 45 83.04 -14.93 -49.25
CA CYS A 45 83.97 -15.75 -50.01
C CYS A 45 85.16 -16.15 -49.14
N THR A 46 85.05 -17.24 -48.39
CA THR A 46 86.14 -17.75 -47.55
C THR A 46 87.37 -18.18 -48.37
N SER A 47 87.18 -18.61 -49.63
CA SER A 47 88.28 -18.86 -50.57
C SER A 47 89.16 -17.64 -50.83
N ALA A 48 88.59 -16.43 -50.72
CA ALA A 48 89.34 -15.19 -50.86
C ALA A 48 90.21 -14.87 -49.63
N LEU A 49 89.99 -15.50 -48.46
CA LEU A 49 90.88 -15.33 -47.28
C LEU A 49 92.28 -15.90 -47.56
N ALA A 50 92.38 -16.92 -48.41
CA ALA A 50 93.66 -17.48 -48.82
C ALA A 50 94.52 -16.50 -49.62
N LEU A 51 93.94 -15.40 -50.13
CA LEU A 51 94.68 -14.27 -50.73
C LEU A 51 95.55 -13.54 -49.70
N SER A 52 95.19 -13.57 -48.41
CA SER A 52 96.00 -13.02 -47.31
C SER A 52 97.30 -13.77 -47.08
N ARG A 53 97.27 -15.08 -47.32
CA ARG A 53 98.30 -16.03 -46.88
C ARG A 53 99.22 -16.48 -48.02
N SER A 54 99.09 -15.95 -49.23
CA SER A 54 99.81 -16.47 -50.41
C SER A 54 100.43 -15.38 -51.29
N HIS A 55 101.64 -15.64 -51.81
CA HIS A 55 102.27 -14.83 -52.85
C HIS A 55 101.69 -15.08 -54.27
N ALA A 56 100.62 -15.87 -54.39
CA ALA A 56 100.04 -16.24 -55.67
C ALA A 56 99.14 -15.11 -56.19
N LYS A 57 99.39 -14.64 -57.42
CA LYS A 57 98.57 -13.60 -58.07
C LYS A 57 97.20 -14.18 -58.49
N PRO A 58 96.07 -13.68 -57.95
CA PRO A 58 94.74 -14.06 -58.42
C PRO A 58 94.48 -13.50 -59.83
N THR A 59 93.66 -14.19 -60.62
CA THR A 59 93.31 -13.77 -61.98
C THR A 59 91.82 -13.46 -62.11
N LEU A 60 90.94 -14.33 -61.61
CA LEU A 60 89.50 -14.15 -61.65
C LEU A 60 88.89 -14.55 -60.31
N LEU A 61 87.90 -13.79 -59.84
CA LEU A 61 86.99 -14.23 -58.79
C LEU A 61 85.59 -14.33 -59.40
N ARG A 62 84.98 -15.50 -59.26
CA ARG A 62 83.68 -15.83 -59.87
C ARG A 62 82.74 -16.40 -58.84
N TRP A 63 81.51 -15.95 -58.86
CA TRP A 63 80.41 -16.55 -58.11
C TRP A 63 79.52 -17.35 -59.04
N PHE A 64 79.07 -18.51 -58.57
CA PHE A 64 78.13 -19.39 -59.23
C PHE A 64 76.92 -19.60 -58.31
N HIS A 65 75.74 -19.74 -58.89
CA HIS A 65 74.51 -20.15 -58.20
C HIS A 65 74.13 -21.55 -58.69
N SER A 66 73.49 -22.38 -57.85
CA SER A 66 73.08 -23.75 -58.21
C SER A 66 72.23 -23.80 -59.48
N ASP A 67 71.36 -22.82 -59.67
CA ASP A 67 70.38 -22.82 -60.76
C ASP A 67 70.93 -22.21 -62.06
N HIS A 68 72.13 -21.62 -62.02
CA HIS A 68 72.76 -20.96 -63.15
C HIS A 68 74.05 -21.68 -63.57
N HIS A 69 74.12 -22.07 -64.84
CA HIS A 69 75.28 -22.77 -65.41
C HIS A 69 76.48 -21.83 -65.70
N LYS A 70 76.23 -20.52 -65.78
CA LYS A 70 77.24 -19.46 -65.99
C LYS A 70 77.52 -18.74 -64.68
N PRO A 71 78.70 -18.13 -64.50
CA PRO A 71 78.98 -17.35 -63.29
C PRO A 71 78.01 -16.17 -63.19
N ILE A 72 77.34 -16.04 -62.05
CA ILE A 72 76.37 -14.98 -61.75
C ILE A 72 77.05 -13.63 -61.49
N TYR A 73 78.34 -13.66 -61.12
CA TYR A 73 79.15 -12.47 -60.91
C TYR A 73 80.62 -12.79 -61.19
N THR A 74 81.28 -11.94 -61.97
CA THR A 74 82.72 -12.07 -62.24
C THR A 74 83.45 -10.77 -61.92
N LEU A 75 84.51 -10.89 -61.13
CA LEU A 75 85.51 -9.86 -60.90
C LEU A 75 86.79 -10.24 -61.67
N ASP A 76 87.12 -9.45 -62.69
CA ASP A 76 88.36 -9.61 -63.44
C ASP A 76 89.46 -8.72 -62.88
N VAL A 77 90.50 -9.38 -62.36
CA VAL A 77 91.63 -8.74 -61.68
C VAL A 77 92.96 -9.01 -62.39
N ARG A 78 92.91 -9.54 -63.63
CA ARG A 78 94.12 -9.84 -64.42
C ARG A 78 94.98 -8.61 -64.70
N LEU A 79 94.37 -7.43 -64.73
CA LEU A 79 95.02 -6.14 -64.95
C LEU A 79 95.44 -5.44 -63.64
N THR A 80 95.06 -6.01 -62.49
CA THR A 80 95.24 -5.37 -61.17
C THR A 80 96.33 -6.10 -60.37
N ASN A 81 97.46 -5.43 -60.10
CA ASN A 81 98.56 -6.01 -59.32
C ASN A 81 98.32 -6.03 -57.79
N GLN A 82 97.18 -5.55 -57.29
CA GLN A 82 97.00 -5.08 -55.91
C GLN A 82 95.96 -5.81 -55.04
N LEU A 83 95.48 -7.01 -55.40
CA LEU A 83 94.62 -7.79 -54.49
C LEU A 83 95.36 -8.40 -53.28
N THR A 84 96.61 -8.03 -53.05
CA THR A 84 97.39 -8.41 -51.86
C THR A 84 96.96 -7.56 -50.67
N LEU A 85 96.78 -8.19 -49.51
CA LEU A 85 96.08 -7.63 -48.34
C LEU A 85 96.74 -6.44 -47.62
N ALA A 86 97.73 -5.79 -48.22
CA ALA A 86 98.32 -4.55 -47.75
C ALA A 86 98.20 -3.49 -48.84
N LEU A 87 97.54 -2.38 -48.51
CA LEU A 87 97.45 -1.09 -49.24
C LEU A 87 96.13 -0.87 -50.04
N ASN A 88 95.38 0.14 -49.59
CA ASN A 88 94.23 0.84 -50.20
C ASN A 88 93.38 0.08 -51.24
N ARG A 89 92.34 -0.62 -50.75
CA ARG A 89 91.30 -1.29 -51.56
C ARG A 89 90.44 -0.34 -52.42
N SER A 90 90.58 0.98 -52.22
CA SER A 90 89.95 2.05 -53.00
C SER A 90 90.60 2.30 -54.37
N ALA A 91 91.70 1.61 -54.73
CA ALA A 91 92.43 1.76 -56.00
C ALA A 91 92.33 0.53 -56.94
N ILE A 92 91.43 -0.42 -56.65
CA ILE A 92 91.26 -1.64 -57.46
C ILE A 92 90.53 -1.29 -58.76
N ASN A 93 91.28 -1.06 -59.84
CA ASN A 93 90.76 -0.97 -61.21
C ASN A 93 90.36 -2.35 -61.76
N ALA A 94 89.40 -3.01 -61.13
CA ALA A 94 88.85 -4.29 -61.59
C ALA A 94 87.59 -4.07 -62.42
N LYS A 95 87.35 -4.97 -63.38
CA LYS A 95 86.09 -4.99 -64.14
C LYS A 95 85.11 -5.96 -63.48
N HIS A 96 83.89 -5.50 -63.29
CA HIS A 96 82.82 -6.24 -62.63
C HIS A 96 81.73 -6.57 -63.64
N PHE A 97 81.28 -7.81 -63.64
CA PHE A 97 80.27 -8.30 -64.58
C PHE A 97 79.21 -9.11 -63.80
N PRO A 98 78.11 -8.48 -63.36
CA PRO A 98 76.94 -9.21 -62.89
C PRO A 98 76.22 -9.88 -64.07
N SER A 99 75.53 -11.00 -63.81
CA SER A 99 74.62 -11.63 -64.77
C SER A 99 73.41 -10.73 -65.03
N PRO A 100 72.81 -10.72 -66.23
CA PRO A 100 71.58 -9.96 -66.53
C PRO A 100 70.44 -10.22 -65.53
N ASP A 101 70.29 -11.47 -65.06
CA ASP A 101 69.24 -11.87 -64.09
C ASP A 101 69.39 -11.19 -62.71
N PHE A 102 70.57 -10.66 -62.42
CA PHE A 102 70.94 -10.04 -61.15
C PHE A 102 71.47 -8.61 -61.32
N GLU A 103 71.31 -8.02 -62.50
CA GLU A 103 71.78 -6.68 -62.80
C GLU A 103 71.11 -5.66 -61.87
N GLY A 104 71.92 -4.80 -61.25
CA GLY A 104 71.44 -3.83 -60.26
C GLY A 104 71.11 -4.40 -58.87
N ARG A 105 71.26 -5.71 -58.63
CA ARG A 105 71.04 -6.32 -57.29
C ARG A 105 72.25 -7.01 -56.68
N LEU A 106 73.18 -7.51 -57.50
CA LEU A 106 74.42 -8.15 -57.05
C LEU A 106 75.62 -7.21 -57.07
N TYR A 107 76.28 -7.08 -55.93
CA TYR A 107 77.45 -6.21 -55.76
C TYR A 107 78.54 -6.92 -54.94
N LEU A 108 79.80 -6.81 -55.33
CA LEU A 108 80.90 -7.36 -54.53
C LEU A 108 81.48 -6.27 -53.62
N GLN A 109 81.47 -6.51 -52.30
CA GLN A 109 82.07 -5.62 -51.33
C GLN A 109 83.58 -5.90 -51.24
N LEU A 110 84.38 -5.03 -51.86
CA LEU A 110 85.84 -5.18 -51.88
C LEU A 110 86.50 -4.85 -50.53
N HIS A 111 85.82 -4.12 -49.66
CA HIS A 111 86.34 -3.62 -48.38
C HIS A 111 86.17 -4.61 -47.21
N SER A 112 85.42 -5.70 -47.39
CA SER A 112 85.19 -6.71 -46.36
C SER A 112 86.29 -7.79 -46.34
N SER A 113 86.51 -8.44 -45.19
CA SER A 113 87.42 -9.58 -45.06
C SER A 113 86.74 -10.71 -44.29
N PRO A 114 86.31 -11.82 -44.94
CA PRO A 114 86.42 -12.15 -46.37
C PRO A 114 85.66 -11.18 -47.29
N LEU A 115 85.99 -11.19 -48.60
CA LEU A 115 85.21 -10.50 -49.62
C LEU A 115 83.77 -11.03 -49.63
N THR A 116 82.77 -10.16 -49.58
CA THR A 116 81.35 -10.55 -49.51
C THR A 116 80.61 -10.18 -50.80
N LEU A 117 79.82 -11.12 -51.31
CA LEU A 117 78.82 -10.84 -52.35
C LEU A 117 77.54 -10.33 -51.66
N ARG A 118 77.19 -9.08 -51.92
CA ARG A 118 75.97 -8.44 -51.46
C ARG A 118 74.85 -8.67 -52.48
N ILE A 119 73.71 -9.15 -51.99
CA ILE A 119 72.45 -9.25 -52.74
C ILE A 119 71.47 -8.24 -52.13
N ASP A 120 70.94 -7.32 -52.94
CA ASP A 120 70.06 -6.25 -52.48
C ASP A 120 69.10 -5.76 -53.59
N PRO A 121 67.77 -5.94 -53.46
CA PRO A 121 67.09 -6.74 -52.45
C PRO A 121 67.18 -8.25 -52.74
N VAL A 122 67.13 -9.04 -51.67
CA VAL A 122 66.98 -10.51 -51.72
C VAL A 122 65.54 -10.87 -52.10
N LEU A 123 65.38 -11.74 -53.08
CA LEU A 123 64.10 -12.32 -53.50
C LEU A 123 64.02 -13.79 -53.08
N TYR A 124 62.81 -14.35 -52.90
CA TYR A 124 62.66 -15.77 -52.56
C TYR A 124 63.37 -16.73 -53.53
N GLY A 125 63.40 -16.38 -54.83
CA GLY A 125 64.10 -17.16 -55.85
C GLY A 125 65.63 -17.10 -55.80
N ASP A 126 66.21 -16.22 -54.97
CA ASP A 126 67.66 -16.17 -54.76
C ASP A 126 68.13 -17.26 -53.75
N SER A 127 67.22 -18.10 -53.23
CA SER A 127 67.60 -19.19 -52.33
C SER A 127 68.34 -20.30 -53.08
N GLY A 128 69.40 -20.82 -52.47
CA GLY A 128 70.16 -21.93 -53.02
C GLY A 128 71.65 -21.84 -52.74
N LYS A 129 72.42 -22.68 -53.42
CA LYS A 129 73.86 -22.82 -53.18
C LYS A 129 74.66 -21.83 -54.00
N TYR A 130 75.44 -21.00 -53.31
CA TYR A 130 76.39 -20.08 -53.92
C TYR A 130 77.81 -20.60 -53.77
N SER A 131 78.56 -20.65 -54.87
CA SER A 131 79.97 -21.07 -54.88
C SER A 131 80.88 -19.92 -55.32
N CYS A 132 81.74 -19.45 -54.42
CA CYS A 132 82.81 -18.52 -54.74
C CYS A 132 84.07 -19.28 -55.18
N ARG A 133 84.51 -19.01 -56.41
CA ARG A 133 85.72 -19.59 -57.00
C ARG A 133 86.76 -18.50 -57.28
N VAL A 134 87.97 -18.70 -56.76
CA VAL A 134 89.13 -17.84 -57.02
C VAL A 134 90.13 -18.60 -57.86
N ASP A 135 90.41 -18.09 -59.06
CA ASP A 135 91.41 -18.63 -59.98
C ASP A 135 92.75 -17.91 -59.81
N PHE A 136 93.85 -18.65 -59.99
CA PHE A 136 95.22 -18.14 -59.84
C PHE A 136 96.03 -18.40 -61.10
N LYS A 137 97.03 -17.57 -61.37
CA LYS A 137 97.90 -17.74 -62.55
C LYS A 137 98.73 -19.03 -62.52
N ARG A 138 99.14 -19.49 -61.34
CA ARG A 138 100.09 -20.62 -61.15
C ARG A 138 99.68 -21.61 -60.05
N ARG A 139 98.46 -21.50 -59.52
CA ARG A 139 97.93 -22.35 -58.43
C ARG A 139 96.57 -22.90 -58.84
N ARG A 140 96.17 -24.04 -58.27
CA ARG A 140 94.81 -24.56 -58.38
C ARG A 140 93.80 -23.53 -57.85
N SER A 141 92.64 -23.47 -58.51
CA SER A 141 91.52 -22.67 -58.08
C SER A 141 91.06 -23.10 -56.68
N LEU A 142 90.66 -22.13 -55.87
CA LEU A 142 90.03 -22.37 -54.59
C LEU A 142 88.54 -22.13 -54.72
N VAL A 143 87.73 -23.01 -54.11
CA VAL A 143 86.28 -22.93 -54.14
C VAL A 143 85.75 -23.03 -52.73
N SER A 144 84.85 -22.13 -52.37
CA SER A 144 84.10 -22.14 -51.11
C SER A 144 82.63 -22.03 -51.45
N SER A 145 81.77 -22.74 -50.72
CA SER A 145 80.32 -22.70 -50.92
C SER A 145 79.61 -22.22 -49.67
N VAL A 146 78.51 -21.50 -49.89
CA VAL A 146 77.59 -21.00 -48.87
C VAL A 146 76.17 -21.24 -49.38
N GLU A 147 75.28 -21.70 -48.51
CA GLU A 147 73.86 -21.89 -48.80
C GLU A 147 73.11 -20.63 -48.36
N LEU A 148 72.31 -20.04 -49.25
CA LEU A 148 71.41 -18.92 -48.91
C LEU A 148 69.99 -19.45 -48.70
N GLU A 149 69.51 -19.36 -47.47
CA GLU A 149 68.12 -19.63 -47.11
C GLU A 149 67.34 -18.32 -47.05
N VAL A 150 66.29 -18.21 -47.88
CA VAL A 150 65.43 -17.01 -47.90
C VAL A 150 64.16 -17.27 -47.12
N VAL A 151 63.95 -16.44 -46.10
CA VAL A 151 62.74 -16.45 -45.26
C VAL A 151 61.77 -15.38 -45.75
N VAL A 152 60.52 -15.78 -45.98
CA VAL A 152 59.42 -14.87 -46.32
C VAL A 152 58.61 -14.60 -45.05
N PRO A 153 58.42 -13.35 -44.61
CA PRO A 153 57.59 -13.02 -43.45
C PRO A 153 56.09 -13.29 -43.72
N PRO A 154 55.26 -13.52 -42.70
CA PRO A 154 53.82 -13.63 -42.85
C PRO A 154 53.23 -12.32 -43.38
N LYS A 155 52.27 -12.41 -44.31
CA LYS A 155 51.62 -11.23 -44.90
C LYS A 155 50.58 -10.66 -43.94
N GLU A 156 49.65 -11.51 -43.52
CA GLU A 156 48.47 -11.16 -42.73
C GLU A 156 48.13 -12.29 -41.74
N VAL A 157 47.44 -11.94 -40.65
CA VAL A 157 46.91 -12.89 -39.66
C VAL A 157 45.45 -12.54 -39.41
N ILE A 158 44.59 -13.54 -39.47
CA ILE A 158 43.14 -13.37 -39.45
C ILE A 158 42.55 -14.27 -38.35
N ILE A 159 41.61 -13.74 -37.57
CA ILE A 159 40.84 -14.49 -36.57
C ILE A 159 39.41 -14.64 -37.07
N HIS A 160 38.88 -15.85 -37.03
CA HIS A 160 37.51 -16.19 -37.40
C HIS A 160 36.73 -16.77 -36.21
N ASP A 161 35.43 -16.54 -36.18
CA ASP A 161 34.51 -17.26 -35.29
C ASP A 161 34.22 -18.69 -35.79
N GLN A 162 33.43 -19.44 -35.02
CA GLN A 162 32.97 -20.78 -35.37
C GLN A 162 32.16 -20.87 -36.68
N ASN A 163 31.68 -19.74 -37.22
CA ASN A 163 30.95 -19.65 -38.47
C ASN A 163 31.82 -19.16 -39.64
N GLY A 164 33.14 -18.98 -39.42
CA GLY A 164 34.08 -18.46 -40.41
C GLY A 164 34.07 -16.94 -40.58
N ARG A 165 33.37 -16.18 -39.74
CA ARG A 165 33.32 -14.71 -39.82
C ARG A 165 34.60 -14.10 -39.25
N GLU A 166 35.23 -13.24 -40.02
CA GLU A 166 36.40 -12.49 -39.59
C GLU A 166 36.05 -11.54 -38.42
N LEU A 167 36.86 -11.59 -37.36
CA LEU A 167 36.68 -10.79 -36.15
C LEU A 167 37.70 -9.65 -36.08
N LYS A 168 37.23 -8.45 -35.71
CA LYS A 168 38.05 -7.24 -35.53
C LYS A 168 37.58 -6.47 -34.30
N GLY A 169 38.50 -6.01 -33.46
CA GLY A 169 38.16 -5.20 -32.29
C GLY A 169 37.38 -6.00 -31.24
N VAL A 170 36.17 -5.54 -30.89
CA VAL A 170 35.31 -6.18 -29.89
C VAL A 170 34.38 -7.19 -30.55
N PHE A 171 34.26 -8.39 -29.99
CA PHE A 171 33.35 -9.42 -30.47
C PHE A 171 32.50 -10.00 -29.33
N GLY A 172 31.28 -10.42 -29.68
CA GLY A 172 30.22 -10.76 -28.73
C GLY A 172 29.01 -9.82 -28.91
N PRO A 173 28.21 -9.60 -27.85
CA PRO A 173 28.38 -10.12 -26.49
C PRO A 173 27.91 -11.58 -26.34
N PHE A 174 28.56 -12.33 -25.45
CA PHE A 174 28.21 -13.73 -25.14
C PHE A 174 27.68 -13.87 -23.71
N ASN A 175 26.82 -14.84 -23.45
CA ASN A 175 26.36 -15.09 -22.08
C ASN A 175 27.33 -15.99 -21.30
N LEU A 176 27.27 -15.93 -19.97
CA LEU A 176 28.02 -16.85 -19.11
C LEU A 176 27.70 -18.31 -19.46
N ARG A 177 28.72 -19.17 -19.36
CA ARG A 177 28.64 -20.62 -19.65
C ARG A 177 28.44 -20.98 -21.12
N GLU A 178 28.40 -20.00 -22.03
CA GLU A 178 28.52 -20.28 -23.46
C GLU A 178 29.93 -20.76 -23.80
N THR A 179 30.02 -21.53 -24.89
CA THR A 179 31.28 -22.01 -25.45
C THR A 179 31.60 -21.20 -26.70
N ILE A 180 32.83 -20.71 -26.82
CA ILE A 180 33.32 -20.04 -28.03
C ILE A 180 34.56 -20.73 -28.56
N ILE A 181 34.64 -20.81 -29.89
CA ILE A 181 35.78 -21.36 -30.63
C ILE A 181 36.23 -20.29 -31.60
N LEU A 182 37.50 -19.92 -31.50
CA LEU A 182 38.15 -18.95 -32.38
C LEU A 182 39.21 -19.66 -33.18
N THR A 183 39.27 -19.42 -34.48
CA THR A 183 40.31 -19.98 -35.35
C THR A 183 41.18 -18.87 -35.88
N CYS A 184 42.48 -18.97 -35.66
CA CYS A 184 43.47 -18.07 -36.23
C CYS A 184 44.15 -18.71 -37.43
N GLU A 185 44.33 -17.94 -38.50
CA GLU A 185 45.00 -18.36 -39.74
C GLU A 185 46.03 -17.31 -40.15
N ALA A 186 47.20 -17.77 -40.62
CA ALA A 186 48.22 -16.91 -41.21
C ALA A 186 48.25 -17.04 -42.72
N VAL A 187 48.27 -15.90 -43.41
CA VAL A 187 48.37 -15.84 -44.87
C VAL A 187 49.82 -15.60 -45.27
N GLY A 188 50.40 -16.57 -45.98
CA GLY A 188 51.78 -16.51 -46.46
C GLY A 188 52.82 -16.81 -45.37
N GLY A 189 54.08 -16.51 -45.69
CA GLY A 189 55.23 -16.87 -44.86
C GLY A 189 55.89 -18.17 -45.30
N LYS A 190 57.23 -18.16 -45.37
CA LYS A 190 58.06 -19.32 -45.67
C LYS A 190 59.30 -19.31 -44.76
N PRO A 191 59.56 -20.36 -43.97
CA PRO A 191 58.72 -21.55 -43.77
C PRO A 191 57.34 -21.18 -43.18
N SER A 192 56.37 -22.09 -43.24
CA SER A 192 55.01 -21.86 -42.72
C SER A 192 55.09 -21.36 -41.26
N PRO A 193 54.42 -20.25 -40.92
CA PRO A 193 54.52 -19.68 -39.59
C PRO A 193 53.84 -20.57 -38.55
N LEU A 194 54.50 -20.72 -37.40
CA LEU A 194 53.90 -21.27 -36.19
C LEU A 194 52.95 -20.22 -35.59
N LEU A 195 51.71 -20.65 -35.36
CA LEU A 195 50.67 -19.83 -34.74
C LEU A 195 50.61 -20.09 -33.23
N SER A 196 50.49 -19.03 -32.46
CA SER A 196 50.30 -19.09 -31.01
C SER A 196 49.26 -18.09 -30.54
N TRP A 197 48.46 -18.52 -29.56
CA TRP A 197 47.53 -17.66 -28.85
C TRP A 197 48.17 -17.15 -27.57
N SER A 198 48.02 -15.85 -27.32
CA SER A 198 48.40 -15.19 -26.08
C SER A 198 47.27 -14.26 -25.65
N GLY A 199 47.15 -14.01 -24.35
CA GLY A 199 46.13 -13.12 -23.83
C GLY A 199 46.20 -13.01 -22.32
N THR A 200 45.28 -12.25 -21.73
CA THR A 200 45.14 -12.11 -20.27
C THR A 200 44.43 -13.31 -19.66
N PHE A 201 44.72 -14.52 -20.16
CA PHE A 201 44.19 -15.76 -19.63
C PHE A 201 45.36 -16.63 -19.16
N ASP A 202 45.22 -17.23 -17.97
CA ASP A 202 46.27 -18.06 -17.40
C ASP A 202 46.25 -19.43 -18.07
N ASN A 203 47.21 -19.68 -18.96
CA ASN A 203 47.34 -20.93 -19.71
C ASN A 203 47.62 -22.15 -18.79
N SER A 204 47.96 -21.91 -17.51
CA SER A 204 48.20 -22.95 -16.52
C SER A 204 46.92 -23.59 -15.95
N SER A 205 45.77 -22.93 -16.11
CA SER A 205 44.48 -23.37 -15.57
C SER A 205 43.83 -24.53 -16.33
N GLY A 206 44.25 -24.79 -17.58
CA GLY A 206 43.59 -25.75 -18.47
C GLY A 206 42.19 -25.33 -18.93
N ASP A 207 41.76 -24.10 -18.62
CA ASP A 207 40.46 -23.54 -19.05
C ASP A 207 40.38 -23.34 -20.57
N PHE A 208 41.52 -23.29 -21.25
CA PHE A 208 41.64 -23.02 -22.68
C PHE A 208 42.31 -24.21 -23.36
N LYS A 209 41.76 -24.65 -24.49
CA LYS A 209 42.40 -25.68 -25.33
C LYS A 209 42.83 -25.04 -26.64
N VAL A 210 44.11 -25.21 -26.97
CA VAL A 210 44.68 -24.76 -28.22
C VAL A 210 44.95 -25.99 -29.09
N ASP A 211 44.31 -26.05 -30.26
CA ASP A 211 44.57 -27.08 -31.27
C ASP A 211 45.29 -26.47 -32.46
N ASN A 212 46.51 -26.92 -32.71
CA ASN A 212 47.41 -26.34 -33.70
C ASN A 212 47.58 -27.28 -34.90
N THR A 213 47.35 -26.73 -36.09
CA THR A 213 47.75 -27.33 -37.36
C THR A 213 48.89 -26.51 -37.99
N ASN A 214 49.46 -26.97 -39.11
CA ASN A 214 50.55 -26.26 -39.79
C ASN A 214 50.17 -24.86 -40.32
N HIS A 215 48.88 -24.53 -40.41
CA HIS A 215 48.39 -23.26 -40.98
C HIS A 215 47.33 -22.55 -40.12
N SER A 216 46.78 -23.22 -39.11
CA SER A 216 45.75 -22.64 -38.23
C SER A 216 45.94 -23.03 -36.77
N ALA A 217 45.51 -22.14 -35.87
CA ALA A 217 45.47 -22.39 -34.43
C ALA A 217 44.07 -22.09 -33.89
N SER A 218 43.40 -23.08 -33.31
CA SER A 218 42.05 -22.94 -32.75
C SER A 218 42.08 -22.81 -31.23
N LEU A 219 41.46 -21.77 -30.70
CA LEU A 219 41.30 -21.51 -29.27
C LEU A 219 39.87 -21.86 -28.84
N HIS A 220 39.74 -22.83 -27.95
CA HIS A 220 38.47 -23.27 -27.39
C HIS A 220 38.29 -22.74 -25.96
N ILE A 221 37.18 -22.04 -25.73
CA ILE A 221 36.76 -21.50 -24.44
C ILE A 221 35.44 -22.19 -24.07
N PRO A 222 35.46 -23.27 -23.27
CA PRO A 222 34.32 -24.15 -23.03
C PRO A 222 33.26 -23.57 -22.08
N CYS A 223 33.62 -22.56 -21.27
CA CYS A 223 32.71 -21.96 -20.33
C CYS A 223 33.13 -20.51 -20.09
N ILE A 224 32.38 -19.56 -20.66
CA ILE A 224 32.63 -18.14 -20.43
C ILE A 224 32.38 -17.78 -18.96
N LYS A 225 33.40 -17.20 -18.34
CA LYS A 225 33.39 -16.71 -16.95
C LYS A 225 33.29 -15.19 -16.92
N ARG A 226 32.90 -14.68 -15.75
CA ARG A 226 32.80 -13.22 -15.50
C ARG A 226 34.14 -12.51 -15.65
N GLU A 227 35.23 -13.15 -15.23
CA GLU A 227 36.59 -12.60 -15.32
C GLU A 227 37.08 -12.38 -16.76
N TYR A 228 36.41 -12.98 -17.75
CA TYR A 228 36.79 -12.84 -19.15
C TYR A 228 36.25 -11.57 -19.82
N GLN A 229 35.51 -10.75 -19.09
CA GLN A 229 35.03 -9.45 -19.57
C GLN A 229 36.21 -8.57 -20.00
N TRP A 230 36.16 -8.06 -21.23
CA TRP A 230 37.23 -7.24 -21.83
C TRP A 230 38.60 -7.94 -21.94
N THR A 231 38.63 -9.27 -21.90
CA THR A 231 39.87 -10.03 -22.11
C THR A 231 40.37 -9.86 -23.53
N HIS A 232 41.66 -9.58 -23.67
CA HIS A 232 42.34 -9.47 -24.96
C HIS A 232 42.90 -10.82 -25.39
N LEU A 233 42.49 -11.28 -26.57
CA LEU A 233 42.95 -12.52 -27.19
C LEU A 233 43.77 -12.14 -28.42
N THR A 234 45.05 -12.46 -28.39
CA THR A 234 46.03 -12.12 -29.43
C THR A 234 46.52 -13.38 -30.10
N CYS A 235 46.38 -13.45 -31.41
CA CYS A 235 47.05 -14.49 -32.19
C CYS A 235 48.34 -13.93 -32.79
N THR A 236 49.43 -14.67 -32.67
CA THR A 236 50.75 -14.30 -33.20
C THR A 236 51.25 -15.37 -34.18
N ALA A 237 51.68 -14.93 -35.36
CA ALA A 237 52.32 -15.75 -36.38
C ALA A 237 53.83 -15.52 -36.38
N PHE A 238 54.59 -16.59 -36.13
CA PHE A 238 56.05 -16.59 -36.06
C PHE A 238 56.64 -17.60 -37.04
N ASN A 239 57.48 -17.15 -37.97
CA ASN A 239 58.13 -17.99 -38.98
C ASN A 239 59.65 -18.14 -38.76
N SER A 240 60.35 -17.10 -38.29
CA SER A 240 61.81 -17.12 -38.05
C SER A 240 62.27 -15.99 -37.13
N ASN A 241 63.45 -16.14 -36.52
CA ASN A 241 64.08 -15.17 -35.61
C ASN A 241 64.54 -13.87 -36.31
N ILE A 242 64.69 -13.88 -37.63
CA ILE A 242 65.17 -12.71 -38.41
C ILE A 242 64.02 -11.85 -38.98
N THR A 243 62.78 -12.31 -38.84
CA THR A 243 61.57 -11.63 -39.32
C THR A 243 60.72 -11.17 -38.15
N VAL A 244 60.00 -10.07 -38.34
CA VAL A 244 59.05 -9.57 -37.34
C VAL A 244 57.77 -10.40 -37.39
N SER A 245 57.33 -10.91 -36.25
CA SER A 245 56.06 -11.63 -36.15
C SER A 245 54.88 -10.71 -36.44
N LYS A 246 53.81 -11.28 -37.00
CA LYS A 246 52.54 -10.57 -37.22
C LYS A 246 51.54 -11.02 -36.17
N SER A 247 50.77 -10.08 -35.63
CA SER A 247 49.73 -10.40 -34.65
C SER A 247 48.48 -9.57 -34.85
N ILE A 248 47.36 -10.11 -34.38
CA ILE A 248 46.05 -9.46 -34.34
C ILE A 248 45.42 -9.75 -32.98
N THR A 249 44.75 -8.74 -32.42
CA THR A 249 44.11 -8.81 -31.10
C THR A 249 42.61 -8.54 -31.23
N VAL A 250 41.80 -9.38 -30.60
CA VAL A 250 40.36 -9.19 -30.42
C VAL A 250 40.01 -9.14 -28.94
N THR A 251 38.95 -8.42 -28.59
CA THR A 251 38.52 -8.20 -27.20
C THR A 251 37.16 -8.83 -26.98
N LEU A 252 37.05 -9.71 -25.98
CA LEU A 252 35.82 -10.42 -25.66
C LEU A 252 34.85 -9.53 -24.87
N GLU A 253 33.59 -9.47 -25.30
CA GLU A 253 32.50 -8.86 -24.55
C GLU A 253 31.53 -9.93 -24.02
N VAL A 254 31.16 -9.84 -22.73
CA VAL A 254 30.34 -10.83 -22.03
C VAL A 254 29.13 -10.13 -21.39
N ASN A 255 27.94 -10.67 -21.60
CA ASN A 255 26.75 -10.29 -20.85
C ASN A 255 26.85 -10.85 -19.42
N LEU A 256 26.89 -9.94 -18.44
CA LEU A 256 26.99 -10.24 -17.02
C LEU A 256 25.67 -9.87 -16.32
N PRO A 257 25.00 -10.84 -15.66
CA PRO A 257 23.93 -10.50 -14.72
C PRO A 257 24.51 -9.67 -13.55
N PRO A 258 23.71 -8.91 -12.80
CA PRO A 258 24.11 -8.34 -11.52
C PRO A 258 24.85 -9.35 -10.64
N LEU A 259 25.98 -8.93 -10.08
CA LEU A 259 26.72 -9.69 -9.07
C LEU A 259 26.00 -9.65 -7.72
N THR A 260 25.49 -8.48 -7.34
CA THR A 260 24.71 -8.30 -6.11
C THR A 260 23.52 -7.39 -6.35
N VAL A 261 22.43 -7.69 -5.64
CA VAL A 261 21.23 -6.87 -5.56
C VAL A 261 20.89 -6.65 -4.08
N THR A 262 20.85 -5.40 -3.65
CA THR A 262 20.53 -5.02 -2.27
C THR A 262 19.24 -4.23 -2.22
N LEU A 263 18.50 -4.40 -1.11
CA LEU A 263 17.27 -3.67 -0.81
C LEU A 263 17.41 -3.05 0.58
N GLU A 264 17.67 -1.76 0.63
CA GLU A 264 17.84 -0.99 1.85
C GLU A 264 16.59 -0.15 2.13
N LYS A 265 16.30 0.06 3.41
CA LYS A 265 15.12 0.81 3.85
C LYS A 265 15.48 1.72 5.00
N ASN A 266 14.91 2.91 5.01
CA ASN A 266 15.14 3.88 6.07
C ASN A 266 14.34 3.60 7.35
N LEU A 267 13.31 2.74 7.27
CA LEU A 267 12.42 2.40 8.37
C LEU A 267 12.18 0.88 8.38
N GLU A 268 12.19 0.30 9.58
CA GLU A 268 11.80 -1.09 9.82
C GLU A 268 10.31 -1.16 10.22
N PRO A 269 9.59 -2.25 9.89
CA PRO A 269 8.21 -2.44 10.33
C PRO A 269 8.13 -2.68 11.85
N PRO A 270 7.01 -2.33 12.52
CA PRO A 270 5.82 -1.70 11.94
C PRO A 270 6.01 -0.19 11.66
N LEU A 271 5.43 0.28 10.57
CA LEU A 271 5.40 1.69 10.17
C LEU A 271 4.17 2.39 10.75
N PHE A 272 4.19 3.71 10.83
CA PHE A 272 3.11 4.54 11.37
C PHE A 272 2.60 5.56 10.33
N GLU A 273 1.33 5.96 10.42
CA GLU A 273 0.73 6.93 9.49
C GLU A 273 1.55 8.25 9.43
N SER A 274 1.70 8.80 8.23
CA SER A 274 2.48 10.02 7.93
C SER A 274 4.01 9.90 7.96
N GLN A 275 4.58 8.75 8.35
CA GLN A 275 6.01 8.50 8.15
C GLN A 275 6.35 8.48 6.64
N THR A 276 7.59 8.82 6.31
CA THR A 276 8.08 8.78 4.92
C THR A 276 9.00 7.58 4.73
N LEU A 277 8.47 6.53 4.12
CA LEU A 277 9.20 5.33 3.75
C LEU A 277 10.02 5.61 2.48
N THR A 278 11.31 5.34 2.54
CA THR A 278 12.23 5.34 1.41
C THR A 278 12.87 3.96 1.32
N VAL A 279 12.63 3.26 0.22
CA VAL A 279 13.26 1.97 -0.06
C VAL A 279 14.18 2.16 -1.25
N THR A 280 15.43 1.74 -1.11
CA THR A 280 16.49 1.86 -2.10
C THR A 280 16.87 0.47 -2.57
N CYS A 281 16.79 0.24 -3.88
CA CYS A 281 17.19 -1.00 -4.52
C CYS A 281 18.42 -0.70 -5.38
N GLN A 282 19.50 -1.45 -5.16
CA GLN A 282 20.77 -1.26 -5.86
C GLN A 282 21.22 -2.56 -6.50
N SER A 283 21.63 -2.47 -7.75
CA SER A 283 22.24 -3.54 -8.54
C SER A 283 23.69 -3.18 -8.83
N ASN A 284 24.61 -4.12 -8.64
CA ASN A 284 26.04 -3.95 -8.89
C ASN A 284 26.57 -5.09 -9.78
N GLY A 285 27.51 -4.80 -10.68
CA GLY A 285 28.23 -5.83 -11.44
C GLY A 285 27.51 -6.32 -12.69
N SER A 286 26.55 -5.58 -13.24
CA SER A 286 25.84 -6.00 -14.46
C SER A 286 26.46 -5.37 -15.70
N HIS A 287 26.61 -6.16 -16.77
CA HIS A 287 26.99 -5.68 -18.10
C HIS A 287 26.07 -6.30 -19.16
N PRO A 288 25.42 -5.52 -20.03
CA PRO A 288 25.18 -4.08 -19.88
C PRO A 288 24.44 -3.76 -18.58
N LYS A 289 24.29 -2.47 -18.27
CA LYS A 289 23.65 -2.01 -17.03
C LYS A 289 22.28 -2.68 -16.82
N ALA A 290 21.97 -3.01 -15.58
CA ALA A 290 20.67 -3.53 -15.21
C ALA A 290 19.60 -2.42 -15.22
N HIS A 291 18.34 -2.84 -15.29
CA HIS A 291 17.16 -1.99 -15.20
C HIS A 291 16.34 -2.33 -13.97
N ILE A 292 15.97 -1.32 -13.18
CA ILE A 292 15.24 -1.46 -11.93
C ILE A 292 13.85 -0.84 -12.07
N ARG A 293 12.82 -1.65 -11.85
CA ARG A 293 11.41 -1.23 -11.91
C ARG A 293 10.71 -1.55 -10.60
N TRP A 294 9.91 -0.62 -10.10
CA TRP A 294 9.16 -0.75 -8.87
C TRP A 294 7.72 -1.15 -9.10
N PHE A 295 7.22 -2.02 -8.23
CA PHE A 295 5.83 -2.47 -8.20
C PHE A 295 5.31 -2.42 -6.77
N LEU A 296 4.08 -1.95 -6.59
CA LEU A 296 3.37 -1.98 -5.32
C LEU A 296 2.13 -2.85 -5.49
N ASP A 297 2.12 -3.99 -4.80
CA ASP A 297 1.01 -4.96 -4.86
C ASP A 297 0.67 -5.39 -6.31
N GLY A 298 1.71 -5.61 -7.12
CA GLY A 298 1.60 -5.98 -8.53
C GLY A 298 1.42 -4.81 -9.51
N PHE A 299 1.18 -3.59 -9.04
CA PHE A 299 1.00 -2.41 -9.90
C PHE A 299 2.31 -1.64 -10.07
N ALA A 300 2.70 -1.36 -11.31
CA ALA A 300 3.90 -0.59 -11.61
C ALA A 300 3.80 0.82 -11.01
N VAL A 301 4.87 1.27 -10.34
CA VAL A 301 4.99 2.62 -9.79
C VAL A 301 6.19 3.35 -10.38
N ALA A 302 6.22 4.68 -10.20
CA ALA A 302 7.29 5.51 -10.72
C ALA A 302 8.66 5.00 -10.24
N SER A 303 9.56 4.82 -11.21
CA SER A 303 10.91 4.32 -11.02
C SER A 303 11.88 5.33 -11.61
N LYS A 304 12.89 5.71 -10.84
CA LYS A 304 13.97 6.59 -11.31
C LYS A 304 15.30 5.90 -11.02
N GLU A 305 16.06 5.65 -12.08
CA GLU A 305 17.39 5.05 -12.00
C GLU A 305 18.45 6.14 -11.87
N ILE A 306 19.45 5.89 -11.05
CA ILE A 306 20.68 6.66 -10.92
C ILE A 306 21.80 5.70 -11.28
N ILE A 307 22.62 6.09 -12.24
CA ILE A 307 23.71 5.28 -12.77
C ILE A 307 25.00 5.87 -12.21
N SER A 308 25.83 5.02 -11.59
CA SER A 308 27.14 5.38 -11.07
C SER A 308 28.20 4.36 -11.51
N ASP A 309 29.46 4.64 -11.21
CA ASP A 309 30.59 3.75 -11.52
C ASP A 309 30.64 3.33 -13.01
N GLY A 310 30.48 4.30 -13.92
CA GLY A 310 30.54 4.05 -15.36
C GLY A 310 29.43 3.16 -15.93
N GLY A 311 28.36 2.87 -15.17
CA GLY A 311 27.29 1.96 -15.59
C GLY A 311 27.21 0.67 -14.79
N ASN A 312 28.23 0.38 -13.97
CA ASN A 312 28.35 -0.84 -13.20
C ASN A 312 27.36 -0.92 -12.02
N ILE A 313 27.03 0.24 -11.44
CA ILE A 313 26.08 0.35 -10.33
C ILE A 313 24.84 1.11 -10.82
N VAL A 314 23.68 0.50 -10.62
CA VAL A 314 22.38 1.11 -10.87
C VAL A 314 21.59 1.11 -9.57
N THR A 315 21.21 2.30 -9.12
CA THR A 315 20.42 2.49 -7.90
C THR A 315 19.09 3.14 -8.24
N SER A 316 18.01 2.63 -7.68
CA SER A 316 16.70 3.26 -7.74
C SER A 316 16.09 3.32 -6.35
N TYR A 317 15.36 4.39 -6.05
CA TYR A 317 14.64 4.50 -4.79
C TYR A 317 13.17 4.82 -5.01
N HIS A 318 12.32 4.28 -4.14
CA HIS A 318 10.90 4.60 -4.07
C HIS A 318 10.61 5.31 -2.74
N LYS A 319 10.00 6.49 -2.82
CA LYS A 319 9.58 7.30 -1.67
C LYS A 319 8.07 7.33 -1.57
N ARG A 320 7.54 7.01 -0.39
CA ARG A 320 6.10 6.99 -0.12
C ARG A 320 5.78 7.53 1.27
N LYS A 321 4.74 8.36 1.36
CA LYS A 321 4.13 8.74 2.63
C LYS A 321 3.19 7.63 3.08
N VAL A 322 3.46 7.03 4.23
CA VAL A 322 2.77 5.84 4.74
C VAL A 322 1.33 6.18 5.15
N THR A 323 0.38 5.34 4.71
CA THR A 323 -1.04 5.41 5.07
C THR A 323 -1.56 4.06 5.54
N ALA A 324 -2.69 4.03 6.27
CA ALA A 324 -3.34 2.77 6.65
C ALA A 324 -3.68 1.83 5.46
N ALA A 325 -3.91 2.41 4.27
CA ALA A 325 -4.21 1.64 3.06
C ALA A 325 -2.98 0.92 2.48
N ASP A 326 -1.79 1.18 3.01
CA ASP A 326 -0.55 0.51 2.61
C ASP A 326 -0.28 -0.75 3.44
N ASN A 327 -1.02 -0.94 4.54
CA ASN A 327 -0.88 -2.11 5.39
C ASN A 327 -1.16 -3.41 4.61
N GLY A 328 -0.22 -4.36 4.67
CA GLY A 328 -0.32 -5.64 3.99
C GLY A 328 0.10 -5.62 2.52
N LYS A 329 0.48 -4.46 1.96
CA LYS A 329 1.01 -4.38 0.60
C LYS A 329 2.48 -4.79 0.55
N THR A 330 2.89 -5.32 -0.60
CA THR A 330 4.29 -5.66 -0.86
C THR A 330 4.86 -4.68 -1.88
N LEU A 331 5.95 -4.01 -1.52
CA LEU A 331 6.74 -3.18 -2.43
C LEU A 331 7.88 -4.01 -2.99
N GLU A 332 8.04 -4.02 -4.31
CA GLU A 332 8.94 -4.94 -4.99
C GLU A 332 9.78 -4.18 -6.01
N CYS A 333 11.10 -4.36 -5.97
CA CYS A 333 11.95 -3.97 -7.09
C CYS A 333 12.26 -5.19 -7.95
N PHE A 334 12.09 -5.02 -9.26
CA PHE A 334 12.42 -5.98 -10.29
C PHE A 334 13.66 -5.49 -11.03
N ILE A 335 14.69 -6.33 -11.05
CA ILE A 335 15.98 -6.06 -11.67
C ILE A 335 16.07 -6.95 -12.90
N THR A 336 16.37 -6.36 -14.05
CA THR A 336 16.44 -7.07 -15.35
C THR A 336 17.70 -6.67 -16.09
N ASN A 337 18.24 -7.55 -16.92
CA ASN A 337 19.29 -7.21 -17.89
C ASN A 337 18.72 -7.50 -19.30
N LEU A 338 18.57 -6.47 -20.12
CA LEU A 338 17.89 -6.60 -21.41
C LEU A 338 18.65 -7.47 -22.42
N SER A 339 19.97 -7.61 -22.26
CA SER A 339 20.79 -8.51 -23.09
C SER A 339 20.71 -9.97 -22.63
N ILE A 340 20.19 -10.23 -21.42
CA ILE A 340 19.99 -11.57 -20.86
C ILE A 340 18.51 -11.75 -20.60
N SER A 341 17.76 -12.09 -21.65
CA SER A 341 16.27 -12.17 -21.61
C SER A 341 15.72 -13.12 -20.53
N SER A 342 16.50 -14.12 -20.12
CA SER A 342 16.15 -15.07 -19.07
C SER A 342 16.42 -14.56 -17.65
N TYR A 343 17.21 -13.49 -17.48
CA TYR A 343 17.58 -12.97 -16.18
C TYR A 343 16.57 -11.95 -15.67
N PHE A 344 15.97 -12.27 -14.52
CA PHE A 344 15.32 -11.30 -13.66
C PHE A 344 15.57 -11.67 -12.21
N GLU A 345 15.67 -10.64 -11.36
CA GLU A 345 15.74 -10.81 -9.91
C GLU A 345 14.73 -9.90 -9.25
N LYS A 346 14.19 -10.34 -8.11
CA LYS A 346 13.14 -9.64 -7.39
C LYS A 346 13.51 -9.52 -5.92
N ARG A 347 13.41 -8.31 -5.37
CA ARG A 347 13.50 -8.05 -3.93
C ARG A 347 12.20 -7.43 -3.45
N SER A 348 11.65 -7.99 -2.38
CA SER A 348 10.34 -7.61 -1.84
C SER A 348 10.48 -7.08 -0.42
N TYR A 349 9.69 -6.05 -0.10
CA TYR A 349 9.53 -5.49 1.23
C TYR A 349 8.04 -5.47 1.60
N PHE A 350 7.69 -6.21 2.65
CA PHE A 350 6.33 -6.27 3.16
C PHE A 350 6.05 -5.06 4.07
N ILE A 351 5.02 -4.29 3.73
CA ILE A 351 4.66 -3.07 4.45
C ILE A 351 3.64 -3.42 5.54
N GLU A 352 4.09 -3.40 6.78
CA GLU A 352 3.23 -3.47 7.96
C GLU A 352 3.02 -2.05 8.51
N VAL A 353 1.77 -1.59 8.58
CA VAL A 353 1.43 -0.26 9.10
C VAL A 353 0.53 -0.41 10.31
N TYR A 354 0.92 0.17 11.43
CA TYR A 354 0.08 0.34 12.60
C TYR A 354 -0.70 1.65 12.50
N TYR A 355 -2.01 1.56 12.66
CA TYR A 355 -2.95 2.66 12.60
C TYR A 355 -4.14 2.44 13.53
N LYS A 356 -4.67 3.55 14.06
CA LYS A 356 -5.86 3.54 14.93
C LYS A 356 -7.07 2.91 14.24
N ALA A 357 -7.97 2.32 15.02
CA ALA A 357 -9.22 1.76 14.49
C ALA A 357 -10.00 2.81 13.67
N LYS A 358 -10.48 2.42 12.49
CA LYS A 358 -11.38 3.20 11.61
C LYS A 358 -12.74 2.48 11.60
N VAL A 359 -13.73 3.09 12.26
CA VAL A 359 -15.05 2.49 12.47
C VAL A 359 -16.07 3.06 11.48
N LYS A 360 -16.90 2.19 10.91
CA LYS A 360 -18.07 2.57 10.09
C LYS A 360 -19.31 1.79 10.55
N THR A 361 -20.40 2.51 10.84
CA THR A 361 -21.70 1.93 11.17
C THR A 361 -22.61 1.89 9.95
N SER A 362 -23.44 0.85 9.85
CA SER A 362 -24.43 0.69 8.78
C SER A 362 -25.62 -0.15 9.24
N ILE A 363 -26.79 0.08 8.66
CA ILE A 363 -27.99 -0.74 8.93
C ILE A 363 -28.08 -1.81 7.84
N MET A 364 -28.04 -3.07 8.25
CA MET A 364 -28.31 -4.23 7.41
C MET A 364 -29.76 -4.67 7.61
N LYS A 365 -30.53 -4.70 6.52
CA LYS A 365 -31.94 -5.10 6.47
C LYS A 365 -32.15 -6.03 5.27
N ASN A 366 -33.19 -6.87 5.36
CA ASN A 366 -33.53 -7.83 4.30
C ASN A 366 -34.44 -7.25 3.19
N SER A 367 -34.97 -6.02 3.35
CA SER A 367 -35.86 -5.37 2.38
C SER A 367 -35.41 -3.93 2.08
N ASN A 368 -35.76 -3.39 0.91
CA ASN A 368 -35.39 -2.01 0.53
C ASN A 368 -36.26 -0.93 1.22
N ASN A 369 -37.37 -1.31 1.86
CA ASN A 369 -38.33 -0.40 2.51
C ASN A 369 -37.74 0.34 3.72
N SER A 370 -38.41 1.41 4.17
CA SER A 370 -38.04 2.13 5.38
C SER A 370 -37.97 1.21 6.62
N VAL A 371 -37.23 1.61 7.67
CA VAL A 371 -37.11 0.78 8.87
C VAL A 371 -38.42 0.85 9.66
N GLU A 372 -39.19 -0.23 9.66
CA GLU A 372 -40.55 -0.27 10.20
C GLU A 372 -40.65 -1.03 11.53
N GLU A 373 -41.56 -0.61 12.40
CA GLU A 373 -41.88 -1.30 13.66
C GLU A 373 -42.34 -2.75 13.41
N GLY A 374 -41.81 -3.69 14.20
CA GLY A 374 -42.04 -5.12 14.05
C GLY A 374 -41.08 -5.84 13.09
N THR A 375 -40.31 -5.12 12.27
CA THR A 375 -39.27 -5.73 11.43
C THR A 375 -38.00 -6.04 12.24
N SER A 376 -37.13 -6.91 11.74
CA SER A 376 -35.85 -7.23 12.40
C SER A 376 -34.68 -6.68 11.59
N ILE A 377 -33.72 -6.04 12.27
CA ILE A 377 -32.55 -5.43 11.63
C ILE A 377 -31.26 -5.77 12.36
N THR A 378 -30.13 -5.60 11.66
CA THR A 378 -28.80 -5.63 12.28
C THR A 378 -28.09 -4.32 12.04
N ILE A 379 -27.62 -3.66 13.09
CA ILE A 379 -26.72 -2.52 12.98
C ILE A 379 -25.29 -3.05 13.00
N ALA A 380 -24.65 -3.04 11.84
CA ALA A 380 -23.30 -3.53 11.63
C ALA A 380 -22.27 -2.44 11.96
N CYS A 381 -21.19 -2.86 12.61
CA CYS A 381 -20.03 -2.02 12.86
C CYS A 381 -18.79 -2.69 12.28
N SER A 382 -18.37 -2.14 11.14
CA SER A 382 -17.18 -2.56 10.41
C SER A 382 -15.99 -1.77 10.92
N VAL A 383 -14.95 -2.48 11.36
CA VAL A 383 -13.75 -1.88 11.94
C VAL A 383 -12.54 -2.31 11.13
N SER A 384 -11.79 -1.34 10.62
CA SER A 384 -10.47 -1.55 10.00
C SER A 384 -9.40 -1.04 10.96
N SER A 385 -8.49 -1.90 11.41
CA SER A 385 -7.42 -1.53 12.33
C SER A 385 -6.21 -2.45 12.15
N ASN A 386 -5.03 -1.93 12.46
CA ASN A 386 -3.85 -2.75 12.72
C ASN A 386 -3.02 -2.10 13.84
N PRO A 387 -2.73 -2.77 14.96
CA PRO A 387 -3.14 -4.13 15.33
C PRO A 387 -4.66 -4.29 15.44
N LYS A 388 -5.12 -5.54 15.51
CA LYS A 388 -6.54 -5.87 15.70
C LYS A 388 -7.08 -5.21 16.98
N VAL A 389 -8.34 -4.79 16.94
CA VAL A 389 -9.01 -4.21 18.11
C VAL A 389 -9.10 -5.23 19.25
N HIS A 390 -8.85 -4.78 20.48
CA HIS A 390 -9.01 -5.60 21.69
C HIS A 390 -10.42 -5.45 22.29
N GLN A 391 -11.12 -4.34 22.00
CA GLN A 391 -12.45 -4.08 22.54
C GLN A 391 -13.35 -3.38 21.50
N LYS A 392 -14.62 -3.83 21.42
CA LYS A 392 -15.70 -3.23 20.63
C LYS A 392 -16.91 -3.04 21.53
N THR A 393 -17.34 -1.79 21.74
CA THR A 393 -18.45 -1.44 22.64
C THR A 393 -19.52 -0.67 21.89
N TRP A 394 -20.78 -0.89 22.28
CA TRP A 394 -21.93 -0.18 21.72
C TRP A 394 -22.61 0.67 22.77
N TYR A 395 -23.11 1.82 22.32
CA TYR A 395 -23.89 2.76 23.11
C TYR A 395 -25.20 3.08 22.37
N PHE A 396 -26.29 3.12 23.11
CA PHE A 396 -27.60 3.60 22.66
C PHE A 396 -27.93 4.88 23.42
N ASP A 397 -28.06 5.99 22.71
CA ASP A 397 -28.26 7.35 23.27
C ASP A 397 -27.32 7.67 24.44
N GLY A 398 -26.03 7.35 24.25
CA GLY A 398 -24.96 7.61 25.21
C GLY A 398 -24.83 6.60 26.35
N LYS A 399 -25.77 5.65 26.49
CA LYS A 399 -25.71 4.59 27.50
C LYS A 399 -25.16 3.30 26.90
N ALA A 400 -24.20 2.68 27.59
CA ALA A 400 -23.63 1.41 27.14
C ALA A 400 -24.73 0.34 27.02
N ILE A 401 -24.74 -0.37 25.89
CA ILE A 401 -25.68 -1.46 25.66
C ILE A 401 -25.21 -2.66 26.49
N THR A 402 -25.72 -2.76 27.72
CA THR A 402 -25.51 -3.89 28.65
C THR A 402 -26.78 -4.73 28.84
N ASN A 403 -27.89 -4.30 28.24
CA ASN A 403 -29.23 -4.83 28.50
C ASN A 403 -29.64 -5.95 27.52
N SER A 404 -30.42 -6.92 27.99
CA SER A 404 -30.87 -8.12 27.24
C SER A 404 -31.80 -7.84 26.06
N SER A 405 -32.30 -6.61 25.93
CA SER A 405 -33.18 -6.17 24.82
C SER A 405 -32.45 -6.05 23.46
N PHE A 406 -31.12 -6.08 23.48
CA PHE A 406 -30.26 -5.98 22.30
C PHE A 406 -29.34 -7.20 22.28
N MET A 407 -29.34 -7.96 21.18
CA MET A 407 -28.47 -9.12 21.06
C MET A 407 -27.21 -8.75 20.28
N LEU A 408 -26.04 -8.91 20.87
CA LEU A 408 -24.79 -8.85 20.12
C LEU A 408 -24.61 -10.18 19.38
N ASN A 409 -24.52 -10.13 18.06
CA ASN A 409 -24.21 -11.33 17.29
C ASN A 409 -22.73 -11.73 17.45
N LYS A 410 -22.33 -12.87 16.88
CA LYS A 410 -20.95 -13.38 16.93
C LYS A 410 -19.88 -12.43 16.35
N TYR A 411 -20.28 -11.41 15.60
CA TYR A 411 -19.41 -10.38 15.01
C TYR A 411 -19.41 -9.06 15.82
N GLY A 412 -20.07 -9.05 16.98
CA GLY A 412 -20.24 -7.86 17.83
C GLY A 412 -21.11 -6.79 17.19
N ASN A 413 -22.05 -7.15 16.31
CA ASN A 413 -23.05 -6.23 15.75
C ASN A 413 -24.34 -6.30 16.56
N VAL A 414 -25.08 -5.19 16.60
CA VAL A 414 -26.34 -5.11 17.35
C VAL A 414 -27.47 -5.67 16.49
N PHE A 415 -28.00 -6.83 16.88
CA PHE A 415 -29.19 -7.42 16.30
C PHE A 415 -30.42 -7.04 17.13
N ILE A 416 -31.44 -6.51 16.46
CA ILE A 416 -32.69 -6.08 17.07
C ILE A 416 -33.83 -6.86 16.42
N PRO A 417 -34.32 -7.94 17.08
CA PRO A 417 -35.50 -8.65 16.63
C PRO A 417 -36.75 -7.81 16.94
N CYS A 418 -37.74 -7.83 16.03
CA CYS A 418 -39.05 -7.20 16.22
C CYS A 418 -38.96 -5.77 16.78
N LEU A 419 -38.41 -4.85 15.98
CA LEU A 419 -38.18 -3.45 16.32
C LEU A 419 -39.36 -2.81 17.03
N LYS A 420 -39.09 -2.14 18.14
CA LYS A 420 -40.06 -1.32 18.87
C LYS A 420 -39.71 0.15 18.68
N ARG A 421 -40.72 1.02 18.55
CA ARG A 421 -40.51 2.47 18.43
C ARG A 421 -39.65 3.09 19.55
N THR A 422 -39.60 2.48 20.74
CA THR A 422 -38.76 2.91 21.87
C THR A 422 -37.26 2.66 21.68
N GLN A 423 -36.89 1.95 20.62
CA GLN A 423 -35.50 1.66 20.23
C GLN A 423 -34.99 2.61 19.14
N ALA A 424 -35.80 3.58 18.72
CA ALA A 424 -35.35 4.67 17.86
C ALA A 424 -34.40 5.58 18.64
N GLY A 425 -33.30 5.99 18.02
CA GLY A 425 -32.25 6.75 18.69
C GLY A 425 -30.88 6.57 18.03
N THR A 426 -29.84 7.11 18.68
CA THR A 426 -28.47 7.09 18.15
C THR A 426 -27.70 5.89 18.67
N TYR A 427 -27.23 5.05 17.76
CA TYR A 427 -26.37 3.91 18.04
C TYR A 427 -24.94 4.26 17.71
N THR A 428 -24.06 4.19 18.71
CA THR A 428 -22.63 4.50 18.57
C THR A 428 -21.81 3.25 18.81
N CYS A 429 -21.01 2.86 17.82
CA CYS A 429 -19.99 1.82 17.97
C CYS A 429 -18.66 2.48 18.30
N ASN A 430 -18.00 2.06 19.37
CA ASN A 430 -16.66 2.45 19.74
C ASN A 430 -15.72 1.25 19.61
N ALA A 431 -14.54 1.45 19.05
CA ALA A 431 -13.53 0.42 18.93
C ALA A 431 -12.12 0.98 19.20
N SER A 432 -11.32 0.20 19.93
CA SER A 432 -9.95 0.59 20.33
C SER A 432 -8.93 -0.50 20.01
N ASN A 433 -7.75 -0.06 19.57
CA ASN A 433 -6.54 -0.87 19.48
C ASN A 433 -5.38 -0.18 20.23
N SER A 434 -4.16 -0.72 20.15
CA SER A 434 -2.97 -0.12 20.78
C SER A 434 -2.66 1.29 20.29
N GLU A 435 -3.06 1.63 19.07
CA GLU A 435 -2.78 2.92 18.42
C GLU A 435 -3.82 4.00 18.73
N GLY A 436 -4.93 3.64 19.38
CA GLY A 436 -5.98 4.57 19.80
C GLY A 436 -7.39 4.04 19.59
N TYR A 437 -8.36 4.95 19.71
CA TYR A 437 -9.79 4.64 19.59
C TYR A 437 -10.46 5.47 18.49
N SER A 438 -11.55 4.95 17.93
CA SER A 438 -12.50 5.75 17.17
C SER A 438 -13.92 5.24 17.34
N SER A 439 -14.88 6.11 17.01
CA SER A 439 -16.29 5.80 17.08
C SER A 439 -17.03 6.23 15.82
N SER A 440 -18.14 5.58 15.54
CA SER A 440 -19.08 5.95 14.49
C SER A 440 -20.50 5.79 15.02
N SER A 441 -21.35 6.76 14.71
CA SER A 441 -22.73 6.82 15.17
C SER A 441 -23.70 6.78 13.99
N ILE A 442 -24.84 6.14 14.19
CA ILE A 442 -25.95 6.09 13.24
C ILE A 442 -27.28 6.32 13.97
N TYR A 443 -28.13 7.19 13.41
CA TYR A 443 -29.47 7.40 13.93
C TYR A 443 -30.42 6.37 13.34
N LEU A 444 -31.10 5.61 14.20
CA LEU A 444 -32.12 4.66 13.82
C LEU A 444 -33.49 5.34 13.90
N ASP A 445 -34.04 5.68 12.74
CA ASP A 445 -35.40 6.18 12.60
C ASP A 445 -36.35 5.00 12.37
N ILE A 446 -37.34 4.81 13.26
CA ILE A 446 -38.31 3.71 13.17
C ILE A 446 -39.66 4.28 12.76
N LYS A 447 -40.15 3.85 11.59
CA LYS A 447 -41.47 4.19 11.06
C LYS A 447 -42.54 3.28 11.65
N TYR A 448 -43.70 3.84 11.97
CA TYR A 448 -44.81 3.10 12.56
C TYR A 448 -46.17 3.73 12.23
N ALA A 449 -47.20 2.87 12.17
CA ALA A 449 -48.58 3.26 11.95
C ALA A 449 -49.13 4.10 13.12
N PRO A 450 -50.11 5.01 12.88
CA PRO A 450 -50.57 5.94 13.91
C PRO A 450 -51.15 5.27 15.16
N VAL A 451 -50.82 5.80 16.35
CA VAL A 451 -51.32 5.34 17.66
C VAL A 451 -51.93 6.52 18.41
N CYS A 452 -53.00 6.27 19.17
CA CYS A 452 -53.68 7.33 19.90
C CYS A 452 -52.74 8.08 20.84
N LYS A 453 -52.61 9.40 20.66
CA LYS A 453 -51.94 10.28 21.62
C LYS A 453 -52.97 10.80 22.62
N GLN A 454 -53.97 11.52 22.11
CA GLN A 454 -55.07 12.03 22.90
C GLN A 454 -56.29 12.33 22.04
N ILE A 455 -57.46 12.25 22.64
CA ILE A 455 -58.73 12.68 22.07
C ILE A 455 -59.48 13.46 23.15
N GLU A 456 -59.79 14.72 22.88
CA GLU A 456 -60.31 15.63 23.91
C GLU A 456 -61.37 16.58 23.36
N ILE A 457 -62.32 16.92 24.23
CA ILE A 457 -63.28 17.99 23.96
C ILE A 457 -62.53 19.31 24.11
N SER A 458 -62.67 20.18 23.13
CA SER A 458 -62.13 21.54 23.14
C SER A 458 -62.46 22.22 24.47
N ALA A 459 -61.47 22.93 25.03
CA ALA A 459 -61.61 23.60 26.32
C ALA A 459 -62.83 24.56 26.36
N ASN A 460 -63.18 25.15 25.22
CA ASN A 460 -64.33 26.05 25.08
C ASN A 460 -65.68 25.37 25.31
N ASP A 461 -65.78 24.05 25.18
CA ASP A 461 -67.03 23.29 25.30
C ASP A 461 -67.15 22.52 26.63
N GLN A 462 -66.16 22.58 27.51
CA GLN A 462 -66.18 21.86 28.81
C GLN A 462 -67.32 22.35 29.74
N GLY A 463 -67.85 23.56 29.52
CA GLY A 463 -69.03 24.12 30.21
C GLY A 463 -70.37 23.90 29.49
N ARG A 464 -70.36 23.46 28.22
CA ARG A 464 -71.57 23.22 27.43
C ARG A 464 -72.11 21.83 27.72
N GLN A 465 -73.13 21.75 28.58
CA GLN A 465 -73.73 20.50 29.04
C GLN A 465 -75.20 20.35 28.68
N LYS A 466 -75.77 21.20 27.83
CA LYS A 466 -77.19 21.12 27.47
C LYS A 466 -77.38 20.14 26.32
N THR A 467 -78.55 19.51 26.31
CA THR A 467 -79.00 18.72 25.15
C THR A 467 -79.12 19.66 23.95
N GLY A 468 -78.50 19.33 22.82
CA GLY A 468 -78.40 20.18 21.62
C GLY A 468 -77.14 21.05 21.51
N ASP A 469 -76.24 21.05 22.52
CA ASP A 469 -74.94 21.74 22.40
C ASP A 469 -74.00 20.98 21.43
N ILE A 470 -73.21 21.72 20.64
CA ILE A 470 -72.13 21.17 19.81
C ILE A 470 -70.86 21.06 20.65
N SER A 471 -70.22 19.89 20.64
CA SER A 471 -68.90 19.66 21.21
C SER A 471 -67.87 19.55 20.09
N HIS A 472 -66.88 20.43 20.07
CA HIS A 472 -65.72 20.34 19.19
C HIS A 472 -64.71 19.38 19.83
N VAL A 473 -64.30 18.35 19.09
CA VAL A 473 -63.39 17.31 19.56
C VAL A 473 -62.13 17.35 18.70
N THR A 474 -60.97 17.32 19.34
CA THR A 474 -59.67 17.21 18.67
C THR A 474 -59.08 15.84 18.91
N CYS A 475 -58.54 15.22 17.86
CA CYS A 475 -57.82 13.97 17.91
C CYS A 475 -56.39 14.16 17.40
N SER A 476 -55.43 13.79 18.25
CA SER A 476 -54.01 13.79 17.95
C SER A 476 -53.47 12.36 18.01
N LEU A 477 -52.58 12.01 17.07
CA LEU A 477 -51.97 10.69 16.97
C LEU A 477 -50.44 10.79 17.05
N TYR A 478 -49.80 9.77 17.62
CA TYR A 478 -48.37 9.51 17.45
C TYR A 478 -48.16 8.67 16.19
N SER A 479 -47.41 9.15 15.22
CA SER A 479 -47.06 8.42 14.01
C SER A 479 -45.65 8.77 13.55
N ASN A 480 -45.04 7.89 12.76
CA ASN A 480 -43.83 8.23 12.01
C ASN A 480 -43.92 7.56 10.63
N PRO A 481 -44.01 8.35 9.53
CA PRO A 481 -43.99 9.81 9.51
C PRO A 481 -45.23 10.46 10.14
N VAL A 482 -45.04 11.68 10.65
CA VAL A 482 -46.11 12.54 11.21
C VAL A 482 -46.89 13.28 10.12
N THR A 483 -46.38 13.28 8.89
CA THR A 483 -46.98 13.97 7.74
C THR A 483 -47.94 13.06 7.00
N ASN A 484 -48.96 13.65 6.37
CA ASN A 484 -49.94 12.94 5.54
C ASN A 484 -50.74 11.86 6.29
N VAL A 485 -51.04 12.09 7.56
CA VAL A 485 -51.96 11.20 8.30
C VAL A 485 -53.39 11.51 7.84
N THR A 486 -54.09 10.51 7.32
CA THR A 486 -55.52 10.55 7.00
C THR A 486 -56.30 10.13 8.24
N PHE A 487 -57.24 10.95 8.68
CA PHE A 487 -58.09 10.65 9.85
C PHE A 487 -59.48 10.24 9.42
N TYR A 488 -60.08 9.30 10.15
CA TYR A 488 -61.46 8.87 9.97
C TYR A 488 -62.19 8.77 11.31
N TRP A 489 -63.37 9.40 11.38
CA TRP A 489 -64.22 9.44 12.56
C TRP A 489 -65.41 8.51 12.44
N MET A 490 -65.78 7.86 13.54
CA MET A 490 -66.94 6.97 13.63
C MET A 490 -67.61 7.12 14.99
N ALA A 491 -68.93 7.31 15.02
CA ALA A 491 -69.72 7.25 16.25
C ALA A 491 -70.36 5.87 16.37
N ARG A 492 -70.19 5.18 17.50
CA ARG A 492 -70.71 3.80 17.66
C ARG A 492 -72.25 3.73 17.65
N ASN A 493 -72.93 4.80 18.06
CA ASN A 493 -74.38 4.84 18.27
C ASN A 493 -75.14 5.73 17.27
N SER A 494 -74.49 6.28 16.24
CA SER A 494 -75.18 7.00 15.16
C SER A 494 -74.77 6.44 13.79
N SER A 495 -75.75 6.24 12.92
CA SER A 495 -75.62 5.47 11.68
C SER A 495 -74.79 6.14 10.57
N SER A 496 -74.30 7.37 10.76
CA SER A 496 -73.37 8.00 9.82
C SER A 496 -72.90 9.34 10.35
N ASN A 497 -71.58 9.51 10.50
CA ASN A 497 -70.88 10.76 10.23
C ASN A 497 -69.41 10.44 10.00
N HIS A 498 -69.10 10.10 8.74
CA HIS A 498 -67.73 9.91 8.26
C HIS A 498 -67.18 11.27 7.87
N SER A 499 -66.26 11.83 8.64
CA SER A 499 -65.47 13.00 8.22
C SER A 499 -64.02 12.58 7.99
N TRP A 500 -63.49 12.98 6.84
CA TRP A 500 -62.10 12.76 6.45
C TRP A 500 -61.34 14.06 6.59
N THR A 501 -60.24 14.03 7.31
CA THR A 501 -59.33 15.18 7.41
C THR A 501 -57.90 14.72 7.28
N THR A 502 -57.07 15.47 6.59
CA THR A 502 -55.63 15.23 6.50
C THR A 502 -54.88 16.31 7.27
N GLY A 503 -53.93 15.92 8.12
CA GLY A 503 -53.18 16.89 8.89
C GLY A 503 -52.32 16.26 9.96
N ARG A 504 -51.82 17.09 10.88
CA ARG A 504 -51.17 16.64 12.12
C ARG A 504 -52.20 16.23 13.17
N ASP A 505 -53.27 17.01 13.28
CA ASP A 505 -54.40 16.79 14.17
C ASP A 505 -55.68 16.83 13.35
N SER A 506 -56.73 16.19 13.87
CA SER A 506 -58.06 16.17 13.26
C SER A 506 -59.10 16.73 14.20
N HIS A 507 -60.09 17.44 13.66
CA HIS A 507 -61.18 18.05 14.40
C HIS A 507 -62.53 17.49 13.92
N ALA A 508 -63.42 17.21 14.87
CA ALA A 508 -64.79 16.78 14.61
C ALA A 508 -65.78 17.57 15.47
N GLU A 509 -66.98 17.78 14.95
CA GLU A 509 -68.08 18.42 15.66
C GLU A 509 -69.16 17.40 15.94
N VAL A 510 -69.58 17.28 17.22
CA VAL A 510 -70.56 16.28 17.63
C VAL A 510 -71.67 16.93 18.45
N TRP A 511 -72.92 16.69 18.05
CA TRP A 511 -74.12 17.13 18.75
C TRP A 511 -74.38 16.27 19.98
N ARG A 512 -74.71 16.91 21.11
CA ARG A 512 -75.06 16.21 22.35
C ARG A 512 -76.55 15.85 22.37
N GLU A 513 -76.91 14.74 21.74
CA GLU A 513 -78.26 14.14 21.85
C GLU A 513 -78.42 13.38 23.17
N GLY A 514 -79.65 13.03 23.56
CA GLY A 514 -79.99 12.49 24.88
C GLY A 514 -79.29 11.19 25.29
N ASP A 515 -78.53 10.56 24.39
CA ASP A 515 -77.78 9.33 24.62
C ASP A 515 -76.27 9.51 24.72
N LEU A 516 -75.61 8.54 25.36
CA LEU A 516 -74.16 8.49 25.45
C LEU A 516 -73.57 8.17 24.07
N ILE A 517 -72.80 9.10 23.50
CA ILE A 517 -72.11 8.91 22.21
C ILE A 517 -70.65 8.51 22.49
N GLU A 518 -70.23 7.36 21.98
CA GLU A 518 -68.82 6.97 21.93
C GLU A 518 -68.25 7.29 20.55
N LEU A 519 -67.32 8.25 20.53
CA LEU A 519 -66.63 8.70 19.33
C LEU A 519 -65.31 7.97 19.20
N LEU A 520 -65.08 7.42 18.01
CA LEU A 520 -63.87 6.71 17.61
C LEU A 520 -63.14 7.55 16.57
N CYS A 521 -61.91 7.92 16.86
CA CYS A 521 -61.00 8.54 15.90
C CYS A 521 -59.94 7.53 15.53
N TRP A 522 -59.66 7.44 14.25
CA TRP A 522 -58.58 6.64 13.75
C TRP A 522 -57.71 7.42 12.76
N GLY A 523 -56.51 6.90 12.49
CA GLY A 523 -55.67 7.45 11.44
C GLY A 523 -54.84 6.41 10.69
N GLU A 524 -54.42 6.79 9.50
CA GLU A 524 -53.60 5.98 8.59
C GLU A 524 -52.46 6.83 8.02
N ASN A 525 -51.27 6.24 7.92
CA ASN A 525 -50.11 6.83 7.23
C ASN A 525 -49.54 5.84 6.20
N GLU A 526 -48.44 6.19 5.55
CA GLU A 526 -47.77 5.33 4.55
C GLU A 526 -47.35 3.95 5.06
N ILE A 527 -47.23 3.75 6.38
CA ILE A 527 -46.90 2.47 7.00
C ILE A 527 -48.16 1.62 7.21
N GLY A 528 -49.29 2.27 7.49
CA GLY A 528 -50.59 1.63 7.54
C GLY A 528 -51.56 2.27 8.52
N MET A 529 -52.68 1.58 8.70
CA MET A 529 -53.79 1.99 9.55
C MET A 529 -53.50 1.72 11.03
N GLN A 530 -53.98 2.62 11.89
CA GLN A 530 -54.01 2.43 13.33
C GLN A 530 -54.68 1.10 13.72
N LYS A 531 -54.09 0.35 14.66
CA LYS A 531 -54.65 -0.94 15.15
C LYS A 531 -55.79 -0.76 16.17
N VAL A 532 -55.74 0.31 16.96
CA VAL A 532 -56.71 0.61 18.04
C VAL A 532 -57.11 2.09 17.98
N PRO A 533 -58.41 2.42 17.86
CA PRO A 533 -58.85 3.81 17.76
C PRO A 533 -58.65 4.60 19.05
N CYS A 534 -58.48 5.91 18.92
CA CYS A 534 -58.78 6.84 20.00
C CYS A 534 -60.27 6.77 20.34
N ARG A 535 -60.62 6.69 21.64
CA ARG A 535 -62.02 6.60 22.10
C ARG A 535 -62.34 7.73 23.06
N LEU A 536 -63.43 8.45 22.78
CA LEU A 536 -63.96 9.49 23.65
C LEU A 536 -65.45 9.23 23.92
N LYS A 537 -65.84 9.20 25.19
CA LYS A 537 -67.24 9.16 25.59
C LYS A 537 -67.73 10.57 25.86
N ILE A 538 -68.70 11.03 25.06
CA ILE A 538 -69.32 12.33 25.25
C ILE A 538 -70.50 12.13 26.23
N PRO A 539 -70.49 12.80 27.40
CA PRO A 539 -71.54 12.65 28.40
C PRO A 539 -72.87 13.22 27.89
N ARG A 540 -73.98 12.66 28.39
CA ARG A 540 -75.35 13.10 28.08
C ARG A 540 -75.54 14.60 28.34
N GLY A 541 -76.34 15.25 27.49
CA GLY A 541 -76.83 16.59 27.77
C GLY A 541 -77.79 16.56 28.95
N LYS A 542 -77.70 17.52 29.86
CA LYS A 542 -78.72 17.75 30.89
C LYS A 542 -80.02 18.17 30.18
N THR A 543 -81.09 17.40 30.35
CA THR A 543 -82.43 17.73 29.83
C THR A 543 -83.04 18.86 30.67
N LYS A 544 -83.79 19.77 30.05
CA LYS A 544 -84.60 20.75 30.78
C LYS A 544 -85.63 20.00 31.63
N GLY A 545 -85.48 20.00 32.95
CA GLY A 545 -86.53 19.58 33.87
C GLY A 545 -87.78 20.43 33.63
N LEU A 546 -88.94 19.79 33.56
CA LEU A 546 -90.23 20.41 33.25
C LEU A 546 -90.51 21.61 34.15
N TYR A 547 -90.61 22.78 33.53
CA TYR A 547 -91.08 24.04 34.10
C TYR A 547 -92.57 24.00 34.55
N TYR A 548 -93.25 22.87 34.38
CA TYR A 548 -94.68 22.71 34.68
C TYR A 548 -94.98 22.55 36.17
N PHE A 549 -94.05 21.97 36.97
CA PHE A 549 -94.31 21.71 38.39
C PHE A 549 -94.28 23.01 39.21
N GLU A 550 -93.36 23.93 38.90
CA GLU A 550 -93.26 25.25 39.51
C GLU A 550 -94.51 26.12 39.25
N VAL A 551 -95.08 26.05 38.03
CA VAL A 551 -96.29 26.83 37.68
C VAL A 551 -97.54 26.33 38.40
N ILE A 552 -97.71 25.01 38.56
CA ILE A 552 -98.84 24.44 39.31
C ILE A 552 -98.76 24.86 40.78
N VAL A 553 -97.56 24.83 41.36
CA VAL A 553 -97.33 25.28 42.75
C VAL A 553 -97.67 26.77 42.89
N ILE A 554 -97.26 27.64 41.96
CA ILE A 554 -97.58 29.08 41.99
C ILE A 554 -99.09 29.35 41.81
N VAL A 555 -99.78 28.62 40.93
CA VAL A 555 -101.25 28.76 40.77
C VAL A 555 -101.99 28.27 42.01
N CYS A 556 -101.55 27.17 42.63
CA CYS A 556 -102.12 26.70 43.89
C CYS A 556 -101.87 27.69 45.04
N PHE A 557 -100.66 28.27 45.16
CA PHE A 557 -100.35 29.27 46.18
C PHE A 557 -101.17 30.55 46.00
N THR A 558 -101.39 31.02 44.76
CA THR A 558 -102.18 32.22 44.50
C THR A 558 -103.67 32.02 44.80
N VAL A 559 -104.24 30.85 44.49
CA VAL A 559 -105.63 30.51 44.85
C VAL A 559 -105.80 30.37 46.37
N ILE A 560 -104.86 29.69 47.05
CA ILE A 560 -104.90 29.52 48.52
C ILE A 560 -104.75 30.87 49.23
N PHE A 561 -103.83 31.73 48.76
CA PHE A 561 -103.64 33.07 49.34
C PHE A 561 -104.90 33.94 49.17
N SER A 562 -105.56 33.86 48.01
CA SER A 562 -106.82 34.58 47.75
C SER A 562 -107.94 34.16 48.69
N LEU A 563 -108.08 32.86 48.96
CA LEU A 563 -109.07 32.31 49.89
C LEU A 563 -108.80 32.69 51.36
N ILE A 564 -107.51 32.75 51.76
CA ILE A 564 -107.11 33.17 53.11
C ILE A 564 -107.40 34.65 53.34
N VAL A 565 -107.14 35.52 52.36
CA VAL A 565 -107.46 36.96 52.44
C VAL A 565 -108.97 37.18 52.55
N LEU A 566 -109.78 36.43 51.79
CA LEU A 566 -111.24 36.49 51.88
C LEU A 566 -111.77 36.06 53.25
N TRP A 567 -111.17 35.02 53.85
CA TRP A 567 -111.53 34.54 55.19
C TRP A 567 -111.18 35.52 56.31
N VAL A 568 -110.04 36.23 56.21
CA VAL A 568 -109.63 37.26 57.18
C VAL A 568 -110.53 38.50 57.10
N ILE A 569 -111.02 38.87 55.92
CA ILE A 569 -111.96 39.99 55.74
C ILE A 569 -113.35 39.63 56.30
N ILE A 570 -113.84 38.40 56.08
CA ILE A 570 -115.14 37.94 56.61
C ILE A 570 -115.11 37.83 58.15
N ARG A 571 -113.96 37.49 58.74
CA ARG A 571 -113.82 37.33 60.21
C ARG A 571 -113.65 38.65 60.97
N LYS A 572 -113.36 39.78 60.30
CA LYS A 572 -113.18 41.10 60.93
C LYS A 572 -114.44 41.97 60.99
N THR A 573 -115.55 41.54 60.38
CA THR A 573 -116.76 42.39 60.23
C THR A 573 -118.00 41.85 60.98
N CYS A 574 -117.90 40.75 61.74
CA CYS A 574 -118.98 40.25 62.58
C CYS A 574 -118.53 40.05 64.03
N CYS A 575 -119.19 40.78 64.94
CA CYS A 575 -119.22 40.63 66.39
C CYS A 575 -118.10 41.31 67.20
N LEU A 576 -118.21 42.64 67.26
CA LEU A 576 -118.21 43.39 68.52
C LEU A 576 -119.37 42.91 69.42
N ASN A 577 -119.11 42.11 70.44
CA ASN A 577 -119.65 42.28 71.81
C ASN A 577 -119.20 41.16 72.75
N ASN A 578 -118.84 41.57 73.97
CA ASN A 578 -118.44 40.81 75.16
C ASN A 578 -117.08 40.09 75.08
N SER A 579 -116.00 40.74 75.50
CA SER A 579 -115.55 41.02 76.88
C SER A 579 -114.92 39.80 77.57
N GLU A 580 -113.60 39.90 77.74
CA GLU A 580 -112.82 39.54 78.95
C GLU A 580 -113.09 38.15 79.57
N THR A 581 -112.18 37.19 79.51
CA THR A 581 -110.92 37.19 80.30
C THR A 581 -110.12 35.92 79.98
N ASN A 582 -108.84 35.93 80.39
CA ASN A 582 -107.86 34.84 80.40
C ASN A 582 -106.95 34.70 79.18
N SER A 583 -106.04 35.67 79.08
CA SER A 583 -104.61 35.46 79.39
C SER A 583 -104.14 33.99 79.50
N ALA A 584 -103.02 33.72 78.83
CA ALA A 584 -102.15 32.55 78.99
C ALA A 584 -102.55 31.27 78.24
N ARG A 585 -102.24 31.21 76.93
CA ARG A 585 -101.65 30.02 76.27
C ARG A 585 -101.33 30.34 74.80
N ARG A 586 -100.09 30.02 74.37
CA ARG A 586 -99.52 30.10 73.00
C ARG A 586 -98.68 31.33 72.62
N LYS A 587 -97.99 31.93 73.58
CA LYS A 587 -96.64 32.52 73.39
C LYS A 587 -95.57 31.56 73.94
N ASN A 588 -95.77 30.26 73.74
CA ASN A 588 -95.11 29.20 74.53
C ASN A 588 -94.68 27.97 73.70
N ARG A 589 -94.40 28.14 72.40
CA ARG A 589 -94.04 27.00 71.52
C ARG A 589 -92.83 27.19 70.60
N THR A 590 -92.15 28.35 70.69
CA THR A 590 -90.88 28.61 69.98
C THR A 590 -89.78 29.13 70.89
N GLU A 591 -90.09 29.58 72.12
CA GLU A 591 -89.11 29.71 73.23
C GLU A 591 -88.78 28.36 73.89
N ASN A 592 -89.67 27.37 73.77
CA ASN A 592 -89.52 26.05 74.41
C ASN A 592 -88.68 25.04 73.62
N ARG A 593 -88.14 25.37 72.43
CA ARG A 593 -87.40 24.38 71.61
C ARG A 593 -85.88 24.59 71.61
N CYS A 594 -85.40 25.76 72.05
CA CYS A 594 -83.97 26.03 72.28
C CYS A 594 -83.59 26.00 73.77
N SER A 595 -84.52 26.30 74.69
CA SER A 595 -84.34 26.05 76.14
C SER A 595 -84.37 24.56 76.52
N GLU A 596 -84.88 23.70 75.64
CA GLU A 596 -84.88 22.23 75.81
C GLU A 596 -83.52 21.60 75.40
N MET A 597 -82.69 22.33 74.66
CA MET A 597 -81.35 21.87 74.21
C MET A 597 -80.22 22.19 75.21
N LEU A 598 -80.38 23.19 76.08
CA LEU A 598 -79.43 23.48 77.17
C LEU A 598 -79.64 22.54 78.38
N ASN A 599 -80.90 22.24 78.70
CA ASN A 599 -81.28 21.35 79.81
C ASN A 599 -80.93 19.86 79.59
N ASN A 600 -80.78 19.42 78.34
CA ASN A 600 -80.38 18.04 78.02
C ASN A 600 -78.85 17.82 78.09
N CYS A 601 -78.03 18.87 78.03
CA CYS A 601 -76.57 18.79 78.25
C CYS A 601 -76.21 18.62 79.74
N VAL A 602 -76.97 19.29 80.63
CA VAL A 602 -76.82 19.16 82.09
C VAL A 602 -77.35 17.82 82.62
N LYS A 603 -78.27 17.15 81.90
CA LYS A 603 -78.84 15.85 82.29
C LYS A 603 -78.04 14.62 81.84
N SER A 604 -77.07 14.74 80.93
CA SER A 604 -76.26 13.60 80.45
C SER A 604 -74.84 13.53 81.04
N SER A 605 -74.46 14.50 81.86
CA SER A 605 -73.16 14.62 82.51
C SER A 605 -73.40 14.96 83.98
N ASN A 606 -73.36 13.96 84.87
CA ASN A 606 -73.71 14.12 86.29
C ASN A 606 -72.75 15.02 87.10
N THR A 607 -71.88 15.79 86.46
CA THR A 607 -70.85 16.62 87.12
C THR A 607 -70.46 17.89 86.32
N ALA A 608 -71.35 18.54 85.59
CA ALA A 608 -71.01 19.78 84.86
C ALA A 608 -71.96 20.95 85.13
N THR A 609 -71.39 22.13 85.35
CA THR A 609 -72.10 23.41 85.54
C THR A 609 -72.46 24.07 84.20
N GLU A 610 -73.46 24.96 84.17
CA GLU A 610 -74.03 25.56 82.95
C GLU A 610 -72.97 26.29 82.08
N THR A 611 -71.90 26.78 82.70
CA THR A 611 -70.72 27.38 82.06
C THR A 611 -69.79 26.38 81.37
N GLU A 612 -69.76 25.10 81.78
CA GLU A 612 -68.96 24.03 81.16
C GLU A 612 -69.62 23.41 79.92
N CYS A 613 -70.97 23.39 79.85
CA CYS A 613 -71.69 23.02 78.62
C CYS A 613 -71.58 24.13 77.55
N LEU A 614 -71.41 25.40 77.96
CA LEU A 614 -71.18 26.50 77.02
C LEU A 614 -69.74 26.52 76.46
N SER A 615 -68.74 26.08 77.24
CA SER A 615 -67.33 26.07 76.84
C SER A 615 -66.96 24.86 75.96
N THR A 616 -67.60 23.70 76.14
CA THR A 616 -67.41 22.50 75.30
C THR A 616 -68.07 22.58 73.92
N LEU A 617 -69.05 23.47 73.72
CA LEU A 617 -69.64 23.77 72.41
C LEU A 617 -68.82 24.76 71.58
N LEU A 618 -67.85 25.44 72.19
CA LEU A 618 -67.04 26.50 71.57
C LEU A 618 -65.54 26.18 71.45
N ILE A 619 -65.04 25.09 72.06
CA ILE A 619 -63.63 24.69 71.98
C ILE A 619 -63.52 23.17 71.79
N ALA A 620 -63.08 22.74 70.61
CA ALA A 620 -62.32 21.50 70.42
C ALA A 620 -61.68 21.52 69.03
N ASP A 621 -60.62 22.33 68.91
CA ASP A 621 -59.54 22.05 67.98
C ASP A 621 -58.29 21.82 68.84
N GLN A 622 -57.54 20.74 68.54
CA GLN A 622 -56.24 20.32 69.09
C GLN A 622 -56.19 19.64 70.49
N VAL A 623 -55.96 18.32 70.51
CA VAL A 623 -54.71 17.64 70.96
C VAL A 623 -54.89 16.10 70.99
N ASN A 624 -54.03 15.43 70.21
CA ASN A 624 -53.43 14.08 70.30
C ASN A 624 -54.20 12.86 70.88
N GLY A 625 -54.18 11.79 70.07
CA GLY A 625 -53.84 10.45 70.56
C GLY A 625 -54.96 9.41 70.61
N ALA A 626 -54.92 8.51 69.62
CA ALA A 626 -55.28 7.10 69.68
C ALA A 626 -56.62 6.65 70.32
N GLY A 627 -57.54 6.23 69.45
CA GLY A 627 -58.29 4.99 69.61
C GLY A 627 -59.62 5.05 70.37
N LYS A 628 -60.68 4.56 69.67
CA LYS A 628 -62.08 4.36 70.15
C LYS A 628 -62.80 5.68 70.47
N GLU A 629 -64.03 5.94 70.07
CA GLU A 629 -65.18 5.16 69.63
C GLU A 629 -66.06 6.16 68.85
N ARG A 630 -66.41 5.90 67.58
CA ARG A 630 -67.73 5.37 67.22
C ARG A 630 -68.80 5.63 68.29
N ASN A 631 -69.42 6.80 68.27
CA ASN A 631 -70.88 7.02 68.39
C ASN A 631 -71.23 8.48 68.70
N MET A 632 -71.00 9.41 67.76
CA MET A 632 -71.63 10.75 67.83
C MET A 632 -71.66 11.56 66.53
N HIS A 633 -71.05 11.09 65.44
CA HIS A 633 -71.13 11.73 64.12
C HIS A 633 -72.42 11.43 63.33
N LYS A 634 -73.42 10.81 63.97
CA LYS A 634 -74.63 10.29 63.31
C LYS A 634 -75.89 11.12 63.50
N ILE A 635 -75.82 12.31 64.11
CA ILE A 635 -77.03 13.04 64.52
C ILE A 635 -77.20 14.41 63.82
N PHE A 636 -76.15 15.07 63.30
CA PHE A 636 -76.34 16.37 62.63
C PHE A 636 -75.37 16.65 61.45
N PRO A 637 -75.89 16.99 60.25
CA PRO A 637 -75.12 17.45 59.09
C PRO A 637 -74.47 18.82 59.33
N LEU A 638 -73.29 19.05 58.72
CA LEU A 638 -72.49 20.27 58.85
C LEU A 638 -73.19 21.56 58.41
N GLU A 639 -74.24 21.49 57.58
CA GLU A 639 -74.97 22.67 57.08
C GLU A 639 -75.91 23.32 58.13
N GLU A 640 -76.32 22.61 59.19
CA GLU A 640 -77.14 23.20 60.28
C GLU A 640 -76.28 23.87 61.37
N LYS A 641 -74.98 23.58 61.42
CA LYS A 641 -74.02 24.21 62.34
C LYS A 641 -73.65 25.63 61.94
N GLU A 642 -73.73 25.97 60.66
CA GLU A 642 -73.43 27.32 60.15
C GLU A 642 -74.61 28.30 60.33
N SER A 643 -75.84 27.79 60.36
CA SER A 643 -77.05 28.61 60.56
C SER A 643 -77.25 29.08 62.01
N CYS A 644 -76.83 28.29 63.01
CA CYS A 644 -76.83 28.72 64.42
C CYS A 644 -75.65 29.65 64.78
N ARG A 645 -74.51 29.53 64.08
CA ARG A 645 -73.37 30.45 64.24
C ARG A 645 -73.65 31.86 63.74
N ARG A 646 -74.49 32.02 62.70
CA ARG A 646 -74.88 33.32 62.14
C ARG A 646 -75.98 34.05 62.92
N LEU A 647 -76.78 33.35 63.74
CA LEU A 647 -77.86 33.94 64.56
C LEU A 647 -77.41 34.40 65.97
N LEU A 648 -76.20 34.03 66.41
CA LEU A 648 -75.63 34.40 67.71
C LEU A 648 -74.45 35.39 67.63
N ALA A 649 -74.04 35.78 66.42
CA ALA A 649 -73.02 36.81 66.19
C ALA A 649 -73.56 38.25 66.10
N GLU A 650 -74.89 38.43 66.20
CA GLU A 650 -75.56 39.74 66.05
C GLU A 650 -76.10 40.32 67.37
N LYS A 651 -75.75 39.73 68.53
CA LYS A 651 -76.27 40.17 69.85
C LYS A 651 -75.23 40.56 70.90
N VAL A 652 -73.94 40.66 70.58
CA VAL A 652 -72.92 41.17 71.51
C VAL A 652 -71.87 42.00 70.77
N ALA A 653 -72.27 43.19 70.31
CA ALA A 653 -71.33 44.23 69.86
C ALA A 653 -71.85 45.60 70.31
N LEU A 654 -71.81 45.85 71.62
CA LEU A 654 -71.97 47.16 72.25
C LEU A 654 -71.44 47.08 73.69
N ARG A 655 -70.13 47.29 73.88
CA ARG A 655 -69.53 48.05 75.00
C ARG A 655 -68.00 48.10 74.91
N CYS A 656 -67.54 49.33 74.78
CA CYS A 656 -66.24 49.98 74.91
C CYS A 656 -65.03 49.25 75.57
N THR A 657 -63.90 49.24 74.83
CA THR A 657 -62.52 49.77 75.12
C THR A 657 -61.74 49.41 76.41
N PRO A 658 -60.45 49.77 76.55
CA PRO A 658 -59.25 49.21 75.92
C PRO A 658 -58.18 48.79 76.98
N ASN A 659 -57.29 47.82 76.72
CA ASN A 659 -55.89 47.96 77.16
C ASN A 659 -54.92 46.88 76.65
N ASP A 660 -53.82 47.42 76.13
CA ASP A 660 -52.43 46.98 76.22
C ASP A 660 -51.97 45.60 75.70
N ARG A 661 -51.06 45.70 74.71
CA ARG A 661 -49.71 45.07 74.65
C ARG A 661 -49.68 43.54 74.84
N THR A 662 -49.14 42.72 73.93
CA THR A 662 -47.87 42.89 73.21
C THR A 662 -47.59 41.65 72.35
N ARG A 663 -46.79 41.87 71.28
CA ARG A 663 -45.86 40.94 70.60
C ARG A 663 -46.46 39.78 69.79
N ARG A 664 -46.29 39.78 68.45
CA ARG A 664 -45.06 39.41 67.68
C ARG A 664 -44.70 37.93 67.95
N ILE A 665 -44.54 37.02 66.99
CA ILE A 665 -44.15 37.11 65.57
C ILE A 665 -44.49 35.76 64.88
N LYS A 666 -44.85 35.89 63.60
CA LYS A 666 -44.78 34.98 62.43
C LYS A 666 -44.02 33.64 62.55
N SER A 667 -44.62 32.59 61.97
CA SER A 667 -44.23 31.95 60.68
C SER A 667 -45.33 30.93 60.32
N SER A 668 -45.99 30.94 59.16
CA SER A 668 -45.56 30.70 57.78
C SER A 668 -44.87 29.35 57.56
N GLN A 669 -45.65 28.30 57.27
CA GLN A 669 -45.46 27.33 56.17
C GLN A 669 -46.42 26.14 56.33
N PHE A 670 -47.56 26.15 55.63
CA PHE A 670 -47.91 25.24 54.53
C PHE A 670 -49.29 25.61 53.95
#